data_AF-A0A3R6SL00-F1
#
_entry.id   AF-A0A3R6SL00-F1
#
_cell.length_a   1.000
_cell.length_b   1.000
_cell.length_c   1.000
_cell.angle_alpha   90.00
_cell.angle_beta   90.00
_cell.angle_gamma   90.00
#
_symmetry.space_group_name_H-M   'P 1'
#
loop_
_entity.id
_entity.type
_entity.pdbx_description
1 polymer ?
#
loop_
_entity_poly.entity_id
_entity_poly.type
_entity_poly.pdbx_seq_one_letter_code
_entity_poly.pdbx_strand_id
1 'polypeptide(L)'
;MHQPVRKVIAAGVILLAVLVLLSFSIRNIFVRQYIDRKLEKLEETRRISVHYDDISMIGLSGIQIKGLSVTPSDADTFLRSHSFRVKLDRSALLLFKVSVKSIEADDVNISFIKKDNTSNFEFLYHSVPSAEINAHTETEQNFARKTGRLFGLLFKLLPDNATLRNLSVSYLNKGDELLIEIPSLIIKDSRFATGIRSTENGIRSEWVCEGSLLDKGKKIEAQLHAKENTKITLPFLNYRWGAQIQFDTLTFKLEEILKKNELHAVRGQAHISGLTLHQRRISPDTVLLDRGTVDCQVNIGKNYLELDSVSQVNFNQLDFHPYLKAEKKDDWHITASVNKQDFPANDLFASLPKGLFYNLEGLKADGTLSYRFLLDVDFASLDSLQLESSLTARNFQIIQYGNTDLRKMNEPFEYTVYENEEPVRTFEVGEGNPSFRPFPAVSRYLPLAIMQSEDAGFFYHNGFIPSAIRESLILDLKERRFARGGSTLSMQLVKNVFLSRNKTIARKLEEMLIVWLIESNRLTSKERMFEVYLNIVEWGPLVYGAAEASHFYFAKEPSALTLGECIFLASIVPKPKHVRYCFEGLQLKPYYTEFYQVILSRLVDRGLITPQEAEGIRPEDLKITGPAKYYLTDTH
;
A
#
# COMPACT_ATOMS: atom_id res chain seq x y z
N MET A 1 -51.90 -48.23 55.08
CA MET A 1 -50.82 -47.23 55.23
C MET A 1 -50.41 -46.50 53.93
N HIS A 2 -51.28 -46.32 52.90
CA HIS A 2 -50.85 -45.76 51.59
C HIS A 2 -51.52 -44.46 51.09
N GLN A 3 -52.53 -43.93 51.77
CA GLN A 3 -53.17 -42.67 51.34
C GLN A 3 -52.41 -41.37 51.68
N PRO A 4 -51.72 -41.21 52.83
CA PRO A 4 -51.10 -39.92 53.15
C PRO A 4 -49.84 -39.64 52.32
N VAL A 5 -49.03 -40.66 52.03
CA VAL A 5 -47.81 -40.52 51.21
C VAL A 5 -48.12 -40.16 49.75
N ARG A 6 -49.18 -40.75 49.16
CA ARG A 6 -49.64 -40.39 47.82
C ARG A 6 -50.16 -38.95 47.74
N LYS A 7 -50.84 -38.45 48.78
CA LYS A 7 -51.31 -37.06 48.84
C LYS A 7 -50.15 -36.06 48.99
N VAL A 8 -49.12 -36.40 49.76
CA VAL A 8 -47.92 -35.55 49.92
C VAL A 8 -47.09 -35.51 48.64
N ILE A 9 -46.92 -36.65 47.95
CA ILE A 9 -46.23 -36.69 46.65
C ILE A 9 -47.05 -35.95 45.58
N ALA A 10 -48.37 -36.14 45.52
CA ALA A 10 -49.23 -35.41 44.59
C ALA A 10 -49.23 -33.90 44.87
N ALA A 11 -49.31 -33.48 46.14
CA ALA A 11 -49.20 -32.06 46.53
C ALA A 11 -47.82 -31.48 46.21
N GLY A 12 -46.75 -32.24 46.38
CA GLY A 12 -45.39 -31.84 46.02
C GLY A 12 -45.21 -31.68 44.50
N VAL A 13 -45.78 -32.58 43.69
CA VAL A 13 -45.75 -32.47 42.22
C VAL A 13 -46.59 -31.31 41.72
N ILE A 14 -47.75 -31.05 42.33
CA ILE A 14 -48.60 -29.89 42.01
C ILE A 14 -47.90 -28.59 42.40
N LEU A 15 -47.27 -28.52 43.58
CA LEU A 15 -46.50 -27.36 44.02
C LEU A 15 -45.29 -27.10 43.12
N LEU A 16 -44.59 -28.15 42.69
CA LEU A 16 -43.48 -28.05 41.73
C LEU A 16 -43.99 -27.59 40.35
N ALA A 17 -45.12 -28.12 39.88
CA ALA A 17 -45.75 -27.70 38.63
C ALA A 17 -46.21 -26.24 38.69
N VAL A 18 -46.79 -25.81 39.83
CA VAL A 18 -47.21 -24.43 40.09
C VAL A 18 -45.99 -23.51 40.19
N LEU A 19 -44.90 -23.92 40.85
CA LEU A 19 -43.63 -23.18 40.89
C LEU A 19 -42.97 -23.08 39.52
N VAL A 20 -43.04 -24.14 38.71
CA VAL A 20 -42.57 -24.14 37.32
C VAL A 20 -43.44 -23.22 36.47
N LEU A 21 -44.77 -23.23 36.63
CA LEU A 21 -45.70 -22.33 35.93
C LEU A 21 -45.55 -20.87 36.37
N LEU A 22 -45.34 -20.60 37.67
CA LEU A 22 -45.03 -19.27 38.22
C LEU A 22 -43.66 -18.78 37.73
N SER A 23 -42.63 -19.63 37.77
CA SER A 23 -41.32 -19.34 37.20
C SER A 23 -41.44 -19.05 35.70
N PHE A 24 -42.24 -19.82 34.97
CA PHE A 24 -42.52 -19.60 33.55
C PHE A 24 -43.32 -18.31 33.29
N SER A 25 -44.14 -17.86 34.24
CA SER A 25 -44.91 -16.61 34.17
C SER A 25 -44.08 -15.37 34.54
N ILE A 26 -43.12 -15.50 35.46
CA ILE A 26 -42.29 -14.39 35.98
C ILE A 26 -40.97 -14.25 35.20
N ARG A 27 -40.53 -15.28 34.44
CA ARG A 27 -39.24 -15.26 33.69
C ARG A 27 -39.02 -14.04 32.79
N ASN A 28 -40.09 -13.48 32.21
CA ASN A 28 -39.97 -12.29 31.35
C ASN A 28 -39.54 -11.07 32.17
N ILE A 29 -40.01 -10.98 33.42
CA ILE A 29 -39.61 -9.92 34.37
C ILE A 29 -38.13 -10.04 34.71
N PHE A 30 -37.64 -11.25 35.01
CA PHE A 30 -36.22 -11.47 35.31
C PHE A 30 -35.31 -11.18 34.11
N VAL A 31 -35.68 -11.62 32.91
CA VAL A 31 -34.90 -11.38 31.69
C VAL A 31 -34.86 -9.89 31.36
N ARG A 32 -36.01 -9.21 31.44
CA ARG A 32 -36.11 -7.75 31.28
C ARG A 32 -35.18 -7.04 32.27
N GLN A 33 -35.33 -7.31 33.57
CA GLN A 33 -34.52 -6.66 34.61
C GLN A 33 -33.01 -6.95 34.48
N TYR A 34 -32.63 -8.17 34.06
CA TYR A 34 -31.23 -8.51 33.80
C TYR A 34 -30.67 -7.73 32.61
N ILE A 35 -31.44 -7.59 31.53
CA ILE A 35 -31.02 -6.88 30.33
C ILE A 35 -30.99 -5.38 30.57
N ASP A 36 -31.98 -4.81 31.25
CA ASP A 36 -32.01 -3.38 31.61
C ASP A 36 -30.76 -2.99 32.40
N ARG A 37 -30.38 -3.76 33.43
CA ARG A 37 -29.14 -3.53 34.18
C ARG A 37 -27.87 -3.60 33.32
N LYS A 38 -27.87 -4.43 32.27
CA LYS A 38 -26.73 -4.53 31.35
C LYS A 38 -26.72 -3.38 30.35
N LEU A 39 -27.89 -2.91 29.92
CA LEU A 39 -28.06 -1.76 29.04
C LEU A 39 -27.70 -0.47 29.75
N GLU A 40 -28.18 -0.21 30.97
CA GLU A 40 -27.81 0.98 31.77
C GLU A 40 -26.29 1.15 31.86
N LYS A 41 -25.57 0.06 32.19
CA LYS A 41 -24.11 0.08 32.24
C LYS A 41 -23.47 0.41 30.88
N LEU A 42 -24.04 -0.12 29.79
CA LEU A 42 -23.55 0.11 28.44
C LEU A 42 -23.79 1.57 28.00
N GLU A 43 -24.97 2.10 28.29
CA GLU A 43 -25.39 3.46 28.01
C GLU A 43 -24.49 4.48 28.73
N GLU A 44 -24.21 4.27 30.01
CA GLU A 44 -23.28 5.10 30.79
C GLU A 44 -21.85 5.05 30.23
N THR A 45 -21.34 3.84 29.92
CA THR A 45 -19.95 3.66 29.49
C THR A 45 -19.68 4.24 28.10
N ARG A 46 -20.69 4.25 27.22
CA ARG A 46 -20.55 4.56 25.80
C ARG A 46 -21.29 5.83 25.36
N ARG A 47 -22.04 6.51 26.24
CA ARG A 47 -22.88 7.68 25.91
C ARG A 47 -23.84 7.37 24.75
N ILE A 48 -24.54 6.26 24.87
CA ILE A 48 -25.57 5.83 23.93
C ILE A 48 -26.88 5.61 24.68
N SER A 49 -27.99 5.63 23.95
CA SER A 49 -29.30 5.20 24.42
C SER A 49 -29.72 3.99 23.61
N VAL A 50 -30.12 2.92 24.30
CA VAL A 50 -30.61 1.67 23.74
C VAL A 50 -32.07 1.53 24.12
N HIS A 51 -32.96 1.72 23.15
CA HIS A 51 -34.40 1.54 23.33
C HIS A 51 -34.86 0.22 22.72
N TYR A 52 -35.87 -0.41 23.33
CA TYR A 52 -36.57 -1.56 22.77
C TYR A 52 -38.05 -1.51 23.19
N ASP A 53 -38.94 -2.01 22.33
CA ASP A 53 -40.39 -1.97 22.60
C ASP A 53 -40.84 -3.10 23.53
N ASP A 54 -40.31 -4.31 23.30
CA ASP A 54 -40.61 -5.48 24.12
C ASP A 54 -39.43 -6.45 24.18
N ILE A 55 -39.33 -7.16 25.30
CA ILE A 55 -38.40 -8.26 25.48
C ILE A 55 -39.07 -9.43 26.19
N SER A 56 -39.00 -10.60 25.58
CA SER A 56 -39.71 -11.77 26.09
C SER A 56 -39.00 -13.09 25.79
N MET A 57 -39.26 -14.09 26.63
CA MET A 57 -38.79 -15.45 26.41
C MET A 57 -39.74 -16.20 25.47
N ILE A 58 -39.18 -16.81 24.42
CA ILE A 58 -39.88 -17.72 23.50
C ILE A 58 -39.49 -19.16 23.81
N GLY A 59 -40.46 -20.01 24.11
CA GLY A 59 -40.20 -21.40 24.49
C GLY A 59 -39.40 -21.48 25.79
N LEU A 60 -38.46 -22.41 25.91
CA LEU A 60 -37.68 -22.63 27.16
C LEU A 60 -36.28 -22.01 27.14
N SER A 61 -35.79 -21.55 25.99
CA SER A 61 -34.42 -21.00 25.85
C SER A 61 -34.28 -19.93 24.77
N GLY A 62 -35.38 -19.45 24.19
CA GLY A 62 -35.37 -18.35 23.23
C GLY A 62 -35.59 -17.01 23.91
N ILE A 63 -34.87 -15.99 23.48
CA ILE A 63 -35.06 -14.59 23.86
C ILE A 63 -35.44 -13.84 22.57
N GLN A 64 -36.48 -13.01 22.62
CA GLN A 64 -36.84 -12.09 21.54
C GLN A 64 -36.84 -10.65 22.07
N ILE A 65 -36.26 -9.76 21.29
CA ILE A 65 -36.25 -8.32 21.45
C ILE A 65 -36.97 -7.74 20.24
N LYS A 66 -37.95 -6.86 20.46
CA LYS A 66 -38.69 -6.15 19.40
C LYS A 66 -38.39 -4.66 19.44
N GLY A 67 -38.33 -4.03 18.27
CA GLY A 67 -38.15 -2.59 18.14
C GLY A 67 -36.84 -2.07 18.73
N LEU A 68 -35.75 -2.83 18.59
CA LEU A 68 -34.44 -2.43 19.12
C LEU A 68 -33.92 -1.22 18.34
N SER A 69 -33.47 -0.20 19.06
CA SER A 69 -32.75 0.94 18.48
C SER A 69 -31.57 1.35 19.35
N VAL A 70 -30.48 1.75 18.73
CA VAL A 70 -29.27 2.26 19.39
C VAL A 70 -28.98 3.64 18.82
N THR A 71 -29.04 4.67 19.67
CA THR A 71 -28.85 6.07 19.30
C THR A 71 -27.79 6.69 20.19
N PRO A 72 -26.67 7.19 19.66
CA PRO A 72 -25.71 7.96 20.46
C PRO A 72 -26.36 9.23 21.01
N SER A 73 -25.96 9.68 22.20
CA SER A 73 -26.62 10.80 22.88
C SER A 73 -26.68 12.10 22.06
N ASP A 74 -25.67 12.36 21.22
CA ASP A 74 -25.52 13.59 20.46
C ASP A 74 -25.52 13.37 18.93
N ALA A 75 -26.12 12.27 18.45
CA ALA A 75 -26.10 11.93 17.02
C ALA A 75 -27.33 11.14 16.55
N ASP A 76 -27.44 10.97 15.23
CA ASP A 76 -28.52 10.20 14.59
C ASP A 76 -28.52 8.72 14.99
N THR A 77 -29.67 8.04 14.91
CA THR A 77 -29.78 6.61 15.24
C THR A 77 -28.78 5.78 14.44
N PHE A 78 -27.97 5.00 15.14
CA PHE A 78 -26.95 4.13 14.55
C PHE A 78 -27.52 2.79 14.09
N LEU A 79 -28.37 2.17 14.91
CA LEU A 79 -28.95 0.86 14.62
C LEU A 79 -30.44 0.86 14.90
N ARG A 80 -31.22 0.21 14.02
CA ARG A 80 -32.62 -0.19 14.26
C ARG A 80 -32.83 -1.64 13.85
N SER A 81 -33.67 -2.36 14.56
CA SER A 81 -34.11 -3.71 14.19
C SER A 81 -35.56 -3.91 14.62
N HIS A 82 -36.39 -4.43 13.71
CA HIS A 82 -37.78 -4.74 14.02
C HIS A 82 -37.87 -5.91 15.01
N SER A 83 -37.13 -6.99 14.76
CA SER A 83 -37.02 -8.08 15.72
C SER A 83 -35.68 -8.77 15.68
N PHE A 84 -35.16 -9.07 16.88
CA PHE A 84 -33.97 -9.87 17.10
C PHE A 84 -34.32 -11.03 18.02
N ARG A 85 -33.98 -12.26 17.63
CA ARG A 85 -34.28 -13.46 18.38
C ARG A 85 -33.06 -14.34 18.49
N VAL A 86 -32.74 -14.73 19.71
CA VAL A 86 -31.62 -15.62 20.03
C VAL A 86 -32.19 -16.89 20.67
N LYS A 87 -31.90 -18.04 20.10
CA LYS A 87 -32.17 -19.34 20.76
C LYS A 87 -30.88 -19.84 21.39
N LEU A 88 -30.92 -20.10 22.68
CA LEU A 88 -29.80 -20.67 23.41
C LEU A 88 -29.84 -22.20 23.36
N ASP A 89 -28.66 -22.82 23.42
CA ASP A 89 -28.50 -24.27 23.49
C ASP A 89 -28.94 -24.79 24.87
N ARG A 90 -29.97 -25.63 24.86
CA ARG A 90 -30.59 -26.20 26.06
C ARG A 90 -29.64 -27.16 26.80
N SER A 91 -28.79 -27.86 26.07
CA SER A 91 -27.80 -28.78 26.64
C SER A 91 -26.65 -28.04 27.32
N ALA A 92 -26.20 -26.92 26.73
CA ALA A 92 -25.21 -26.05 27.34
C ALA A 92 -25.76 -25.38 28.61
N LEU A 93 -27.02 -24.94 28.59
CA LEU A 93 -27.69 -24.35 29.74
C LEU A 93 -27.82 -25.33 30.93
N LEU A 94 -28.01 -26.64 30.67
CA LEU A 94 -27.99 -27.67 31.72
C LEU A 94 -26.62 -27.81 32.41
N LEU A 95 -25.54 -27.43 31.72
CA LEU A 95 -24.17 -27.38 32.24
C LEU A 95 -23.78 -25.96 32.74
N PHE A 96 -24.76 -25.08 32.93
CA PHE A 96 -24.57 -23.66 33.30
C PHE A 96 -23.67 -22.88 32.31
N LYS A 97 -23.60 -23.30 31.04
CA LYS A 97 -22.90 -22.61 29.97
C LYS A 97 -23.89 -21.89 29.05
N VAL A 98 -23.61 -20.63 28.73
CA VAL A 98 -24.39 -19.88 27.73
C VAL A 98 -23.78 -20.12 26.35
N SER A 99 -24.56 -20.73 25.45
CA SER A 99 -24.18 -20.98 24.05
C SER A 99 -25.36 -20.66 23.13
N VAL A 100 -25.09 -20.06 21.98
CA VAL A 100 -26.11 -19.65 21.00
C VAL A 100 -26.33 -20.79 20.01
N LYS A 101 -27.57 -21.25 19.89
CA LYS A 101 -27.99 -22.29 18.94
C LYS A 101 -28.40 -21.70 17.60
N SER A 102 -29.14 -20.59 17.61
CA SER A 102 -29.50 -19.87 16.38
C SER A 102 -29.81 -18.41 16.65
N ILE A 103 -29.63 -17.59 15.62
CA ILE A 103 -29.98 -16.17 15.63
C ILE A 103 -30.96 -15.92 14.48
N GLU A 104 -32.04 -15.20 14.75
CA GLU A 104 -32.99 -14.72 13.75
C GLU A 104 -33.09 -13.20 13.92
N ALA A 105 -32.93 -12.44 12.85
CA ALA A 105 -33.02 -10.97 12.88
C ALA A 105 -33.74 -10.46 11.63
N ASP A 106 -34.68 -9.53 11.83
CA ASP A 106 -35.52 -8.97 10.79
C ASP A 106 -35.42 -7.44 10.77
N ASP A 107 -35.37 -6.88 9.57
CA ASP A 107 -35.34 -5.44 9.26
C ASP A 107 -34.26 -4.69 10.05
N VAL A 108 -33.02 -5.17 9.91
CA VAL A 108 -31.85 -4.60 10.58
C VAL A 108 -31.31 -3.45 9.73
N ASN A 109 -31.36 -2.23 10.25
CA ASN A 109 -30.82 -1.05 9.60
C ASN A 109 -29.66 -0.51 10.43
N ILE A 110 -28.47 -0.42 9.83
CA ILE A 110 -27.28 0.18 10.43
C ILE A 110 -26.93 1.42 9.61
N SER A 111 -26.80 2.58 10.24
CA SER A 111 -26.56 3.85 9.56
C SER A 111 -25.30 4.50 10.11
N PHE A 112 -24.29 4.67 9.26
CA PHE A 112 -23.04 5.36 9.58
C PHE A 112 -23.10 6.77 9.00
N ILE A 113 -23.42 7.76 9.83
CA ILE A 113 -23.60 9.14 9.43
C ILE A 113 -22.44 9.97 10.00
N LYS A 114 -21.73 10.66 9.12
CA LYS A 114 -20.69 11.63 9.48
C LYS A 114 -21.06 13.02 8.97
N LYS A 115 -21.20 13.97 9.90
CA LYS A 115 -21.52 15.38 9.64
C LYS A 115 -20.38 16.23 10.21
N ASP A 116 -19.62 16.87 9.33
CA ASP A 116 -18.47 17.72 9.70
C ASP A 116 -17.51 17.06 10.70
N ASN A 117 -17.63 17.42 11.98
CA ASN A 117 -16.77 16.96 13.08
C ASN A 117 -17.43 15.93 14.01
N THR A 118 -18.67 15.51 13.75
CA THR A 118 -19.39 14.52 14.55
C THR A 118 -19.77 13.30 13.71
N SER A 119 -19.80 12.13 14.35
CA SER A 119 -20.27 10.91 13.72
C SER A 119 -21.11 10.08 14.67
N ASN A 120 -22.15 9.44 14.17
CA ASN A 120 -23.03 8.62 14.99
C ASN A 120 -22.46 7.23 15.34
N PHE A 121 -21.20 6.97 14.99
CA PHE A 121 -20.52 5.70 15.23
C PHE A 121 -19.21 5.86 16.02
N GLU A 122 -18.91 7.07 16.50
CA GLU A 122 -17.71 7.37 17.28
C GLU A 122 -17.63 6.58 18.59
N PHE A 123 -18.80 6.29 19.18
CA PHE A 123 -18.95 5.48 20.40
C PHE A 123 -18.40 4.05 20.26
N LEU A 124 -18.25 3.53 19.04
CA LEU A 124 -17.67 2.20 18.80
C LEU A 124 -16.19 2.17 19.22
N TYR A 125 -15.48 3.29 19.06
CA TYR A 125 -14.04 3.40 19.28
C TYR A 125 -13.67 4.01 20.63
N HIS A 126 -14.54 4.85 21.19
CA HIS A 126 -14.29 5.57 22.45
C HIS A 126 -15.25 5.11 23.56
N SER A 127 -14.70 4.73 24.70
CA SER A 127 -15.44 4.60 25.97
C SER A 127 -15.13 5.80 26.85
N VAL A 128 -16.09 6.22 27.67
CA VAL A 128 -15.83 7.20 28.72
C VAL A 128 -14.77 6.62 29.67
N PRO A 129 -13.70 7.35 30.03
CA PRO A 129 -12.76 6.88 31.03
C PRO A 129 -13.52 6.70 32.34
N SER A 130 -13.68 5.46 32.80
CA SER A 130 -14.17 5.19 34.14
C SER A 130 -13.13 5.74 35.13
N ALA A 131 -13.51 6.78 35.86
CA ALA A 131 -12.76 7.30 37.00
C ALA A 131 -12.76 6.24 38.11
N GLU A 132 -11.86 5.26 37.99
CA GLU A 132 -11.32 4.35 39.02
C GLU A 132 -10.76 3.10 38.33
N ILE A 133 -9.57 3.20 37.74
CA ILE A 133 -8.61 2.09 37.71
C ILE A 133 -7.22 2.68 37.96
N ASN A 134 -6.85 2.78 39.23
CA ASN A 134 -5.45 2.73 39.63
C ASN A 134 -4.93 1.32 39.32
N ALA A 135 -4.18 1.19 38.23
CA ALA A 135 -3.13 0.19 38.12
C ALA A 135 -2.22 0.56 36.95
N HIS A 136 -1.03 1.06 37.26
CA HIS A 136 0.15 0.78 36.45
C HIS A 136 0.28 -0.74 36.32
N THR A 137 -0.38 -1.31 35.32
CA THR A 137 0.04 -2.56 34.74
C THR A 137 0.59 -2.15 33.41
N GLU A 138 1.91 -2.25 33.23
CA GLU A 138 2.48 -2.34 31.90
C GLU A 138 1.70 -3.44 31.18
N THR A 139 0.74 -3.04 30.33
CA THR A 139 0.06 -3.98 29.44
C THR A 139 1.10 -4.47 28.46
N GLU A 140 1.83 -5.51 28.85
CA GLU A 140 2.65 -6.30 27.94
C GLU A 140 1.82 -6.55 26.69
N GLN A 141 2.25 -5.99 25.56
CA GLN A 141 1.58 -6.18 24.29
C GLN A 141 1.70 -7.66 23.96
N ASN A 142 0.59 -8.39 24.06
CA ASN A 142 0.48 -9.78 23.65
C ASN A 142 -0.51 -9.87 22.47
N PHE A 143 0.01 -9.69 21.26
CA PHE A 143 -0.76 -9.75 20.01
C PHE A 143 -1.40 -11.13 19.85
N ALA A 144 -0.71 -12.22 20.15
CA ALA A 144 -1.26 -13.59 20.10
C ALA A 144 -2.54 -13.73 20.93
N ARG A 145 -2.53 -13.22 22.16
CA ARG A 145 -3.70 -13.27 23.06
C ARG A 145 -4.82 -12.37 22.57
N LYS A 146 -4.51 -11.17 22.06
CA LYS A 146 -5.49 -10.24 21.49
C LYS A 146 -6.17 -10.83 20.26
N THR A 147 -5.38 -11.32 19.29
CA THR A 147 -5.90 -11.88 18.05
C THR A 147 -6.63 -13.19 18.30
N GLY A 148 -6.10 -14.09 19.15
CA GLY A 148 -6.78 -15.33 19.52
C GLY A 148 -8.11 -15.12 20.26
N ARG A 149 -8.27 -14.01 21.01
CA ARG A 149 -9.56 -13.61 21.58
C ARG A 149 -10.52 -13.12 20.50
N LEU A 150 -10.07 -12.25 19.60
CA LEU A 150 -10.89 -11.74 18.49
C LEU A 150 -11.36 -12.86 17.56
N PHE A 151 -10.44 -13.75 17.17
CA PHE A 151 -10.74 -14.95 16.39
C PHE A 151 -11.74 -15.84 17.13
N GLY A 152 -11.50 -16.10 18.42
CA GLY A 152 -12.42 -16.87 19.25
C GLY A 152 -13.83 -16.26 19.34
N LEU A 153 -13.94 -14.93 19.39
CA LEU A 153 -15.22 -14.21 19.38
C LEU A 153 -15.93 -14.33 18.03
N LEU A 154 -15.20 -14.16 16.93
CA LEU A 154 -15.73 -14.27 15.55
C LEU A 154 -16.49 -15.59 15.36
N PHE A 155 -15.87 -16.72 15.72
CA PHE A 155 -16.48 -18.03 15.56
C PHE A 155 -17.53 -18.37 16.63
N LYS A 156 -17.41 -17.85 17.86
CA LYS A 156 -18.42 -18.09 18.91
C LYS A 156 -19.74 -17.35 18.66
N LEU A 157 -19.68 -16.21 17.99
CA LEU A 157 -20.85 -15.36 17.74
C LEU A 157 -21.62 -15.76 16.47
N LEU A 158 -21.03 -16.60 15.62
CA LEU A 158 -21.64 -17.07 14.38
C LEU A 158 -22.19 -18.49 14.59
N PRO A 159 -23.50 -18.63 14.84
CA PRO A 159 -24.10 -19.96 15.06
C PRO A 159 -24.10 -20.79 13.79
N ASP A 160 -24.16 -22.12 13.93
CA ASP A 160 -24.33 -23.06 12.81
C ASP A 160 -25.59 -22.78 11.98
N ASN A 161 -26.57 -22.11 12.59
CA ASN A 161 -27.82 -21.71 11.96
C ASN A 161 -28.16 -20.25 12.28
N ALA A 162 -28.36 -19.43 11.26
CA ALA A 162 -28.78 -18.04 11.39
C ALA A 162 -29.74 -17.66 10.27
N THR A 163 -30.62 -16.72 10.52
CA THR A 163 -31.47 -16.11 9.50
C THR A 163 -31.51 -14.62 9.71
N LEU A 164 -31.06 -13.87 8.72
CA LEU A 164 -31.11 -12.42 8.70
C LEU A 164 -31.92 -11.99 7.48
N ARG A 165 -32.96 -11.18 7.71
CA ARG A 165 -33.85 -10.69 6.65
C ARG A 165 -33.78 -9.17 6.62
N ASN A 166 -33.68 -8.63 5.41
CA ASN A 166 -33.65 -7.19 5.14
C ASN A 166 -32.59 -6.46 5.98
N LEU A 167 -31.34 -6.90 5.92
CA LEU A 167 -30.24 -6.12 6.48
C LEU A 167 -29.90 -4.99 5.50
N SER A 168 -29.85 -3.77 6.01
CA SER A 168 -29.39 -2.58 5.31
C SER A 168 -28.29 -1.91 6.12
N VAL A 169 -27.19 -1.59 5.45
CA VAL A 169 -26.06 -0.85 6.01
C VAL A 169 -25.84 0.38 5.12
N SER A 170 -26.10 1.57 5.68
CA SER A 170 -25.90 2.84 4.99
C SER A 170 -24.69 3.58 5.54
N TYR A 171 -24.00 4.32 4.69
CA TYR A 171 -22.96 5.28 5.04
C TYR A 171 -23.22 6.59 4.31
N LEU A 172 -23.15 7.70 5.04
CA LEU A 172 -23.36 9.05 4.53
C LEU A 172 -22.28 9.99 5.08
N ASN A 173 -21.56 10.68 4.18
CA ASN A 173 -20.58 11.69 4.55
C ASN A 173 -20.36 12.71 3.43
N LYS A 174 -20.62 14.00 3.68
CA LYS A 174 -20.36 15.12 2.73
C LYS A 174 -20.92 14.91 1.30
N GLY A 175 -22.07 14.26 1.17
CA GLY A 175 -22.71 13.98 -0.12
C GLY A 175 -22.30 12.65 -0.76
N ASP A 176 -21.33 11.94 -0.19
CA ASP A 176 -21.05 10.55 -0.56
C ASP A 176 -21.98 9.60 0.19
N GLU A 177 -22.63 8.74 -0.57
CA GLU A 177 -23.64 7.80 -0.13
C GLU A 177 -23.27 6.38 -0.54
N LEU A 178 -23.28 5.48 0.43
CA LEU A 178 -23.16 4.04 0.21
C LEU A 178 -24.32 3.34 0.91
N LEU A 179 -25.00 2.47 0.19
CA LEU A 179 -26.04 1.59 0.72
C LEU A 179 -25.68 0.15 0.36
N ILE A 180 -25.58 -0.72 1.36
CA ILE A 180 -25.40 -2.16 1.21
C ILE A 180 -26.65 -2.85 1.74
N GLU A 181 -27.32 -3.61 0.90
CA GLU A 181 -28.53 -4.35 1.25
C GLU A 181 -28.29 -5.85 1.11
N ILE A 182 -28.71 -6.60 2.11
CA ILE A 182 -28.67 -8.05 2.18
C ILE A 182 -30.11 -8.50 2.44
N PRO A 183 -30.91 -8.78 1.37
CA PRO A 183 -32.33 -9.09 1.51
C PRO A 183 -32.58 -10.35 2.36
N SER A 184 -31.71 -11.35 2.22
CA SER A 184 -31.78 -12.58 3.00
C SER A 184 -30.40 -13.21 3.09
N LEU A 185 -29.94 -13.46 4.31
CA LEU A 185 -28.79 -14.31 4.63
C LEU A 185 -29.30 -15.46 5.49
N ILE A 186 -29.20 -16.67 4.95
CA ILE A 186 -29.55 -17.90 5.66
C ILE A 186 -28.27 -18.70 5.83
N ILE A 187 -27.91 -18.96 7.09
CA ILE A 187 -26.89 -19.92 7.45
C ILE A 187 -27.61 -21.18 7.89
N LYS A 188 -27.36 -22.30 7.21
CA LYS A 188 -27.91 -23.61 7.55
C LYS A 188 -26.79 -24.64 7.51
N ASP A 189 -26.65 -25.41 8.58
CA ASP A 189 -25.61 -26.44 8.72
C ASP A 189 -24.22 -25.87 8.37
N SER A 190 -23.90 -24.70 8.93
CA SER A 190 -22.63 -23.98 8.72
C SER A 190 -22.40 -23.50 7.28
N ARG A 191 -23.36 -23.62 6.36
CA ARG A 191 -23.26 -23.10 4.99
C ARG A 191 -24.15 -21.89 4.81
N PHE A 192 -23.70 -20.94 4.01
CA PHE A 192 -24.47 -19.75 3.71
C PHE A 192 -24.38 -19.39 2.23
N ALA A 193 -25.44 -18.74 1.76
CA ALA A 193 -25.48 -18.06 0.48
C ALA A 193 -26.34 -16.82 0.64
N THR A 194 -25.89 -15.70 0.10
CA THR A 194 -26.62 -14.44 0.17
C THR A 194 -26.34 -13.56 -1.03
N GLY A 195 -27.37 -12.89 -1.51
CA GLY A 195 -27.23 -11.80 -2.48
C GLY A 195 -26.99 -10.50 -1.73
N ILE A 196 -26.05 -9.71 -2.22
CA ILE A 196 -25.70 -8.40 -1.69
C ILE A 196 -25.92 -7.40 -2.82
N ARG A 197 -26.68 -6.35 -2.52
CA ARG A 197 -26.84 -5.18 -3.40
C ARG A 197 -26.05 -4.04 -2.80
N SER A 198 -25.24 -3.38 -3.61
CA SER A 198 -24.54 -2.17 -3.21
C SER A 198 -24.94 -1.04 -4.14
N THR A 199 -25.21 0.13 -3.56
CA THR A 199 -25.40 1.39 -4.29
C THR A 199 -24.42 2.40 -3.74
N GLU A 200 -23.47 2.85 -4.56
CA GLU A 200 -22.50 3.89 -4.20
C GLU A 200 -22.71 5.08 -5.13
N ASN A 201 -23.09 6.24 -4.58
CA ASN A 201 -23.35 7.47 -5.34
C ASN A 201 -24.25 7.25 -6.59
N GLY A 202 -25.28 6.41 -6.45
CA GLY A 202 -26.22 6.05 -7.51
C GLY A 202 -25.79 4.90 -8.42
N ILE A 203 -24.53 4.44 -8.36
CA ILE A 203 -24.03 3.29 -9.11
C ILE A 203 -24.40 2.01 -8.36
N ARG A 204 -25.16 1.14 -9.02
CA ARG A 204 -25.63 -0.13 -8.44
C ARG A 204 -24.78 -1.30 -8.87
N SER A 205 -24.50 -2.22 -7.95
CA SER A 205 -23.87 -3.51 -8.20
C SER A 205 -24.54 -4.61 -7.39
N GLU A 206 -24.77 -5.78 -8.01
CA GLU A 206 -25.26 -6.97 -7.32
C GLU A 206 -24.22 -8.09 -7.37
N TRP A 207 -23.95 -8.71 -6.23
CA TRP A 207 -23.08 -9.89 -6.16
C TRP A 207 -23.61 -10.92 -5.17
N VAL A 208 -23.14 -12.15 -5.34
CA VAL A 208 -23.46 -13.27 -4.47
C VAL A 208 -22.24 -13.57 -3.60
N CYS A 209 -22.49 -13.80 -2.33
CA CYS A 209 -21.50 -14.30 -1.38
C CYS A 209 -22.01 -15.64 -0.85
N GLU A 210 -21.22 -16.69 -1.05
CA GLU A 210 -21.54 -18.03 -0.58
C GLU A 210 -20.33 -18.68 0.08
N GLY A 211 -20.56 -19.66 0.95
CA GLY A 211 -19.47 -20.24 1.69
C GLY A 211 -19.87 -21.12 2.85
N SER A 212 -18.89 -21.37 3.72
CA SER A 212 -19.09 -22.12 4.94
C SER A 212 -18.32 -21.55 6.11
N LEU A 213 -18.86 -21.74 7.31
CA LEU A 213 -18.30 -21.30 8.57
C LEU A 213 -18.33 -22.45 9.56
N LEU A 214 -17.18 -23.09 9.74
CA LEU A 214 -17.02 -24.23 10.63
C LEU A 214 -16.43 -23.75 11.95
N ASP A 215 -17.27 -23.67 12.99
CA ASP A 215 -16.82 -23.34 14.35
C ASP A 215 -15.84 -24.41 14.87
N LYS A 216 -16.15 -25.69 14.61
CA LYS A 216 -15.24 -26.83 14.83
C LYS A 216 -14.11 -26.76 13.79
N GLY A 217 -12.92 -26.37 14.24
CA GLY A 217 -11.74 -26.16 13.40
C GLY A 217 -11.48 -24.69 13.05
N LYS A 218 -12.34 -23.75 13.48
CA LYS A 218 -12.16 -22.30 13.29
C LYS A 218 -11.79 -21.96 11.84
N LYS A 219 -12.62 -22.46 10.92
CA LYS A 219 -12.42 -22.30 9.47
C LYS A 219 -13.57 -21.53 8.83
N ILE A 220 -13.24 -20.51 8.04
CA ILE A 220 -14.18 -19.76 7.19
C ILE A 220 -13.75 -19.93 5.75
N GLU A 221 -14.70 -20.13 4.88
CA GLU A 221 -14.52 -20.16 3.43
C GLU A 221 -15.66 -19.36 2.81
N ALA A 222 -15.33 -18.43 1.93
CA ALA A 222 -16.28 -17.55 1.26
C ALA A 222 -15.85 -17.31 -0.18
N GLN A 223 -16.82 -17.28 -1.09
CA GLN A 223 -16.64 -16.92 -2.48
C GLN A 223 -17.60 -15.78 -2.81
N LEU A 224 -17.04 -14.71 -3.35
CA LEU A 224 -17.77 -13.60 -3.93
C LEU A 224 -17.71 -13.72 -5.45
N HIS A 225 -18.87 -13.64 -6.10
CA HIS A 225 -18.97 -13.62 -7.55
C HIS A 225 -20.13 -12.74 -7.99
N ALA A 226 -20.00 -12.11 -9.15
CA ALA A 226 -21.08 -11.33 -9.71
C ALA A 226 -22.24 -12.23 -10.16
N LYS A 227 -23.47 -11.72 -10.05
CA LYS A 227 -24.67 -12.45 -10.47
C LYS A 227 -24.85 -12.43 -12.00
N GLU A 228 -24.25 -11.45 -12.66
CA GLU A 228 -24.22 -11.26 -14.11
C GLU A 228 -22.75 -11.16 -14.57
N ASN A 229 -22.50 -11.09 -15.89
CA ASN A 229 -21.17 -10.93 -16.48
C ASN A 229 -20.53 -9.53 -16.24
N THR A 230 -20.82 -8.91 -15.10
CA THR A 230 -20.38 -7.57 -14.69
C THR A 230 -19.38 -7.68 -13.54
N LYS A 231 -18.29 -6.92 -13.54
CA LYS A 231 -17.31 -6.98 -12.44
C LYS A 231 -17.89 -6.50 -11.11
N ILE A 232 -17.54 -7.17 -10.01
CA ILE A 232 -17.77 -6.69 -8.65
C ILE A 232 -16.92 -5.45 -8.44
N THR A 233 -17.53 -4.32 -8.08
CA THR A 233 -16.79 -3.12 -7.66
C THR A 233 -16.76 -3.04 -6.15
N LEU A 234 -15.58 -3.00 -5.54
CA LEU A 234 -15.48 -2.82 -4.10
C LEU A 234 -15.86 -1.38 -3.73
N PRO A 235 -16.92 -1.20 -2.92
CA PRO A 235 -17.40 0.13 -2.58
C PRO A 235 -16.44 0.79 -1.60
N PHE A 236 -16.55 2.11 -1.43
CA PHE A 236 -15.82 2.93 -0.45
C PHE A 236 -14.32 3.13 -0.74
N LEU A 237 -13.69 2.27 -1.53
CA LEU A 237 -12.26 2.35 -1.84
C LEU A 237 -11.92 3.58 -2.68
N ASN A 238 -12.80 3.94 -3.62
CA ASN A 238 -12.61 5.12 -4.45
C ASN A 238 -12.71 6.39 -3.60
N TYR A 239 -13.73 6.49 -2.75
CA TYR A 239 -13.88 7.59 -1.81
C TYR A 239 -12.68 7.73 -0.86
N ARG A 240 -12.24 6.63 -0.25
CA ARG A 240 -11.23 6.65 0.83
C ARG A 240 -9.80 6.83 0.33
N TRP A 241 -9.49 6.30 -0.85
CA TRP A 241 -8.12 6.17 -1.36
C TRP A 241 -7.95 6.56 -2.85
N GLY A 242 -9.02 6.97 -3.53
CA GLY A 242 -9.00 7.25 -4.97
C GLY A 242 -8.68 6.00 -5.80
N ALA A 243 -9.04 4.82 -5.28
CA ALA A 243 -8.73 3.52 -5.88
C ALA A 243 -10.04 2.81 -6.24
N GLN A 244 -10.25 2.58 -7.53
CA GLN A 244 -11.34 1.74 -8.02
C GLN A 244 -10.81 0.32 -8.20
N ILE A 245 -11.35 -0.62 -7.42
CA ILE A 245 -10.99 -2.04 -7.47
C ILE A 245 -12.20 -2.82 -7.95
N GLN A 246 -12.02 -3.63 -9.00
CA GLN A 246 -13.05 -4.53 -9.48
C GLN A 246 -12.49 -5.93 -9.74
N PHE A 247 -13.33 -6.96 -9.68
CA PHE A 247 -12.94 -8.34 -9.98
C PHE A 247 -14.15 -9.19 -10.42
N ASP A 248 -13.89 -10.32 -11.06
CA ASP A 248 -14.95 -11.23 -11.50
C ASP A 248 -15.34 -12.17 -10.35
N THR A 249 -14.35 -12.79 -9.72
CA THR A 249 -14.51 -13.65 -8.54
C THR A 249 -13.41 -13.43 -7.51
N LEU A 250 -13.77 -13.56 -6.24
CA LEU A 250 -12.85 -13.57 -5.10
C LEU A 250 -13.23 -14.71 -4.16
N THR A 251 -12.37 -15.73 -4.08
CA THR A 251 -12.48 -16.78 -3.08
C THR A 251 -11.51 -16.49 -1.95
N PHE A 252 -11.95 -16.66 -0.71
CA PHE A 252 -11.14 -16.50 0.48
C PHE A 252 -11.41 -17.65 1.45
N LYS A 253 -10.35 -18.16 2.07
CA LYS A 253 -10.40 -19.15 3.13
C LYS A 253 -9.46 -18.74 4.25
N LEU A 254 -9.91 -18.92 5.48
CA LEU A 254 -9.18 -18.57 6.69
C LEU A 254 -9.32 -19.69 7.71
N GLU A 255 -8.22 -20.11 8.32
CA GLU A 255 -8.20 -21.25 9.24
C GLU A 255 -7.23 -21.02 10.39
N GLU A 256 -7.66 -21.31 11.63
CA GLU A 256 -6.76 -21.34 12.79
C GLU A 256 -5.91 -22.63 12.71
N ILE A 257 -4.60 -22.49 12.52
CA ILE A 257 -3.68 -23.63 12.48
C ILE A 257 -3.29 -24.04 13.90
N LEU A 258 -2.92 -23.06 14.71
CA LEU A 258 -2.38 -23.29 16.04
C LEU A 258 -2.77 -22.16 16.99
N LYS A 259 -3.09 -22.55 18.22
CA LYS A 259 -3.28 -21.62 19.33
C LYS A 259 -2.65 -22.16 20.61
N LYS A 260 -1.58 -21.49 21.05
CA LYS A 260 -0.91 -21.66 22.34
C LYS A 260 -0.91 -20.32 23.08
N ASN A 261 -0.50 -20.29 24.35
CA ASN A 261 -0.52 -19.06 25.16
C ASN A 261 0.26 -17.90 24.51
N GLU A 262 1.37 -18.19 23.83
CA GLU A 262 2.28 -17.18 23.26
C GLU A 262 2.32 -17.15 21.72
N LEU A 263 1.55 -18.00 21.04
CA LEU A 263 1.56 -18.10 19.58
C LEU A 263 0.17 -18.43 19.05
N HIS A 264 -0.27 -17.65 18.09
CA HIS A 264 -1.48 -17.88 17.32
C HIS A 264 -1.12 -17.88 15.82
N ALA A 265 -1.28 -19.01 15.15
CA ALA A 265 -0.96 -19.17 13.74
C ALA A 265 -2.24 -19.35 12.92
N VAL A 266 -2.36 -18.58 11.84
CA VAL A 266 -3.54 -18.53 10.97
C VAL A 266 -3.10 -18.74 9.52
N ARG A 267 -3.81 -19.60 8.78
CA ARG A 267 -3.65 -19.73 7.33
C ARG A 267 -4.72 -18.93 6.62
N GLY A 268 -4.32 -18.08 5.68
CA GLY A 268 -5.21 -17.36 4.78
C GLY A 268 -4.93 -17.78 3.35
N GLN A 269 -5.98 -18.11 2.60
CA GLN A 269 -5.91 -18.42 1.18
C GLN A 269 -6.86 -17.47 0.46
N ALA A 270 -6.41 -16.82 -0.61
CA ALA A 270 -7.22 -15.98 -1.46
C ALA A 270 -6.95 -16.29 -2.94
N HIS A 271 -7.99 -16.38 -3.74
CA HIS A 271 -7.91 -16.47 -5.18
C HIS A 271 -8.77 -15.38 -5.79
N ILE A 272 -8.19 -14.60 -6.70
CA ILE A 272 -8.90 -13.52 -7.40
C ILE A 272 -8.74 -13.70 -8.91
N SER A 273 -9.81 -13.43 -9.64
CA SER A 273 -9.82 -13.43 -11.10
C SER A 273 -10.36 -12.12 -11.67
N GLY A 274 -9.79 -11.71 -12.80
CA GLY A 274 -10.20 -10.50 -13.52
C GLY A 274 -10.05 -9.21 -12.71
N LEU A 275 -9.06 -9.13 -11.82
CA LEU A 275 -8.81 -7.96 -10.99
C LEU A 275 -8.44 -6.77 -11.86
N THR A 276 -9.14 -5.66 -11.67
CA THR A 276 -8.82 -4.35 -12.26
C THR A 276 -8.61 -3.34 -11.15
N LEU A 277 -7.52 -2.59 -11.24
CA LEU A 277 -7.16 -1.55 -10.29
C LEU A 277 -6.90 -0.25 -11.06
N HIS A 278 -7.70 0.77 -10.80
CA HIS A 278 -7.45 2.12 -11.28
C HIS A 278 -7.13 3.03 -10.10
N GLN A 279 -5.88 3.52 -10.05
CA GLN A 279 -5.42 4.48 -9.05
C GLN A 279 -4.24 5.30 -9.60
N ARG A 280 -4.46 6.61 -9.81
CA ARG A 280 -3.49 7.52 -10.47
C ARG A 280 -2.10 7.57 -9.80
N ARG A 281 -1.99 7.27 -8.50
CA ARG A 281 -0.69 7.19 -7.78
C ARG A 281 0.10 5.91 -8.09
N ILE A 282 -0.58 4.84 -8.48
CA ILE A 282 0.01 3.56 -8.87
C ILE A 282 0.32 3.57 -10.35
N SER A 283 -0.68 3.81 -11.20
CA SER A 283 -0.56 3.90 -12.65
C SER A 283 -1.57 4.92 -13.20
N PRO A 284 -1.23 5.69 -14.26
CA PRO A 284 -2.23 6.47 -14.99
C PRO A 284 -3.28 5.60 -15.70
N ASP A 285 -2.91 4.36 -16.06
CA ASP A 285 -3.78 3.41 -16.74
C ASP A 285 -4.45 2.46 -15.74
N THR A 286 -5.51 1.78 -16.20
CA THR A 286 -6.13 0.71 -15.41
C THR A 286 -5.23 -0.52 -15.44
N VAL A 287 -4.79 -0.95 -14.25
CA VAL A 287 -3.96 -2.14 -14.07
C VAL A 287 -4.85 -3.37 -14.14
N LEU A 288 -4.51 -4.32 -15.01
CA LEU A 288 -5.24 -5.56 -15.22
C LEU A 288 -4.43 -6.75 -14.72
N LEU A 289 -5.01 -7.53 -13.82
CA LEU A 289 -4.47 -8.79 -13.34
C LEU A 289 -5.48 -9.92 -13.63
N ASP A 290 -5.10 -10.83 -14.53
CA ASP A 290 -5.99 -11.91 -14.96
C ASP A 290 -6.29 -12.87 -13.81
N ARG A 291 -5.23 -13.34 -13.13
CA ARG A 291 -5.32 -14.30 -12.03
C ARG A 291 -4.28 -14.00 -10.96
N GLY A 292 -4.73 -13.98 -9.71
CA GLY A 292 -3.88 -13.90 -8.54
C GLY A 292 -4.25 -14.96 -7.52
N THR A 293 -3.25 -15.56 -6.88
CA THR A 293 -3.45 -16.42 -5.71
C THR A 293 -2.50 -16.03 -4.61
N VAL A 294 -2.98 -16.08 -3.38
CA VAL A 294 -2.22 -15.82 -2.18
C VAL A 294 -2.52 -16.97 -1.21
N ASP A 295 -1.52 -17.72 -0.80
CA ASP A 295 -1.59 -18.70 0.29
C ASP A 295 -0.59 -18.29 1.35
N CYS A 296 -1.07 -17.78 2.47
CA CYS A 296 -0.26 -17.17 3.50
C CYS A 296 -0.42 -17.91 4.83
N GLN A 297 0.69 -18.08 5.54
CA GLN A 297 0.68 -18.44 6.94
C GLN A 297 1.19 -17.26 7.77
N VAL A 298 0.35 -16.79 8.69
CA VAL A 298 0.69 -15.69 9.59
C VAL A 298 0.84 -16.22 11.01
N ASN A 299 2.06 -16.10 11.54
CA ASN A 299 2.42 -16.40 12.92
C ASN A 299 2.31 -15.11 13.74
N ILE A 300 1.47 -15.11 14.78
CA ILE A 300 1.25 -13.96 15.66
C ILE A 300 1.76 -14.33 17.03
N GLY A 301 2.89 -13.73 17.42
CA GLY A 301 3.50 -13.93 18.73
C GLY A 301 3.04 -12.91 19.76
N LYS A 302 3.73 -12.88 20.90
CA LYS A 302 3.50 -11.87 21.94
C LYS A 302 3.69 -10.46 21.38
N ASN A 303 4.83 -10.19 20.79
CA ASN A 303 5.24 -8.86 20.36
C ASN A 303 5.54 -8.76 18.86
N TYR A 304 5.23 -9.79 18.07
CA TYR A 304 5.48 -9.79 16.64
C TYR A 304 4.31 -10.32 15.81
N LEU A 305 4.28 -9.93 14.54
CA LEU A 305 3.51 -10.55 13.47
C LEU A 305 4.47 -10.98 12.38
N GLU A 306 4.34 -12.20 11.89
CA GLU A 306 5.23 -12.79 10.89
C GLU A 306 4.40 -13.47 9.80
N LEU A 307 4.57 -13.05 8.56
CA LEU A 307 4.24 -13.80 7.37
C LEU A 307 5.38 -14.79 7.09
N ASP A 308 5.09 -16.06 7.31
CA ASP A 308 6.06 -17.16 7.19
C ASP A 308 6.47 -17.35 5.72
N SER A 309 7.73 -17.73 5.49
CA SER A 309 8.26 -18.03 4.15
C SER A 309 7.58 -19.19 3.41
N VAL A 310 6.82 -20.04 4.11
CA VAL A 310 5.94 -21.02 3.45
C VAL A 310 4.81 -20.35 2.66
N SER A 311 4.56 -19.06 2.90
CA SER A 311 3.59 -18.27 2.16
C SER A 311 4.00 -18.18 0.69
N GLN A 312 3.01 -18.25 -0.20
CA GLN A 312 3.20 -18.21 -1.64
C GLN A 312 2.23 -17.19 -2.25
N VAL A 313 2.76 -16.34 -3.14
CA VAL A 313 2.00 -15.40 -3.94
C VAL A 313 2.24 -15.72 -5.40
N ASN A 314 1.17 -15.91 -6.16
CA ASN A 314 1.24 -16.08 -7.61
C ASN A 314 0.47 -14.96 -8.29
N PHE A 315 1.05 -14.42 -9.35
CA PHE A 315 0.40 -13.52 -10.27
C PHE A 315 0.71 -13.99 -11.69
N ASN A 316 -0.33 -14.28 -12.47
CA ASN A 316 -0.20 -14.85 -13.81
C ASN A 316 0.65 -16.14 -13.81
N GLN A 317 1.86 -16.12 -14.37
CA GLN A 317 2.76 -17.29 -14.45
C GLN A 317 3.88 -17.26 -13.40
N LEU A 318 4.04 -16.15 -12.66
CA LEU A 318 5.11 -15.99 -11.68
C LEU A 318 4.60 -16.26 -10.27
N ASP A 319 5.32 -17.10 -9.54
CA ASP A 319 5.17 -17.35 -8.11
C ASP A 319 6.36 -16.79 -7.33
N PHE A 320 6.16 -16.43 -6.06
CA PHE A 320 7.26 -16.14 -5.14
C PHE A 320 6.83 -16.36 -3.68
N HIS A 321 7.82 -16.51 -2.81
CA HIS A 321 7.65 -16.79 -1.39
C HIS A 321 8.10 -15.59 -0.54
N PRO A 322 7.18 -14.67 -0.20
CA PRO A 322 7.54 -13.52 0.63
C PRO A 322 7.66 -13.91 2.11
N TYR A 323 8.64 -13.33 2.76
CA TYR A 323 8.77 -13.30 4.21
C TYR A 323 8.60 -11.86 4.70
N LEU A 324 7.81 -11.66 5.76
CA LEU A 324 7.65 -10.35 6.41
C LEU A 324 7.51 -10.57 7.90
N LYS A 325 8.32 -9.89 8.71
CA LYS A 325 8.19 -9.90 10.16
C LYS A 325 8.21 -8.47 10.68
N ALA A 326 7.22 -8.12 11.47
CA ALA A 326 7.15 -6.88 12.22
C ALA A 326 7.15 -7.23 13.71
N GLU A 327 8.26 -6.96 14.39
CA GLU A 327 8.44 -7.19 15.81
C GLU A 327 8.49 -5.85 16.53
N LYS A 328 7.89 -5.77 17.72
CA LYS A 328 7.94 -4.60 18.57
C LYS A 328 8.66 -4.95 19.86
N LYS A 329 9.88 -4.45 20.04
CA LYS A 329 10.62 -4.53 21.30
C LYS A 329 10.48 -3.17 21.98
N ASP A 330 11.55 -2.37 21.99
CA ASP A 330 11.52 -0.97 22.42
C ASP A 330 10.91 -0.07 21.32
N ASP A 331 11.30 -0.30 20.06
CA ASP A 331 10.66 0.22 18.86
C ASP A 331 10.36 -0.92 17.87
N TRP A 332 9.84 -0.59 16.69
CA TRP A 332 9.58 -1.53 15.62
C TRP A 332 10.87 -2.04 14.99
N HIS A 333 10.92 -3.34 14.70
CA HIS A 333 11.91 -3.99 13.85
C HIS A 333 11.13 -4.67 12.71
N ILE A 334 11.37 -4.24 11.48
CA ILE A 334 10.70 -4.74 10.28
C ILE A 334 11.71 -5.45 9.40
N THR A 335 11.49 -6.74 9.15
CA THR A 335 12.25 -7.55 8.20
C THR A 335 11.32 -7.96 7.07
N ALA A 336 11.71 -7.72 5.82
CA ALA A 336 11.02 -8.21 4.63
C ALA A 336 12.03 -8.84 3.68
N SER A 337 11.73 -10.03 3.15
CA SER A 337 12.60 -10.67 2.16
C SER A 337 11.82 -11.47 1.14
N VAL A 338 12.41 -11.58 -0.06
CA VAL A 338 11.92 -12.43 -1.13
C VAL A 338 13.13 -13.06 -1.79
N ASN A 339 13.12 -14.37 -1.97
CA ASN A 339 14.17 -15.08 -2.68
C ASN A 339 13.52 -16.04 -3.70
N LYS A 340 13.82 -15.82 -4.98
CA LYS A 340 13.38 -16.70 -6.08
C LYS A 340 14.59 -17.01 -6.93
N GLN A 341 15.01 -18.28 -6.94
CA GLN A 341 16.19 -18.73 -7.67
C GLN A 341 15.79 -19.45 -8.95
N ASP A 342 16.64 -19.32 -9.96
CA ASP A 342 16.64 -20.08 -11.21
C ASP A 342 15.27 -20.26 -11.89
N PHE A 343 14.59 -19.15 -12.18
CA PHE A 343 13.31 -19.16 -12.90
C PHE A 343 13.46 -18.62 -14.34
N PRO A 344 12.63 -19.08 -15.31
CA PRO A 344 12.67 -18.58 -16.68
C PRO A 344 12.48 -17.07 -16.77
N ALA A 345 13.32 -16.40 -17.55
CA ALA A 345 13.25 -14.96 -17.73
C ALA A 345 11.89 -14.50 -18.27
N ASN A 346 11.33 -15.27 -19.20
CA ASN A 346 10.03 -14.97 -19.80
C ASN A 346 8.89 -14.94 -18.78
N ASP A 347 8.97 -15.72 -17.69
CA ASP A 347 7.91 -15.81 -16.70
C ASP A 347 7.73 -14.47 -15.95
N LEU A 348 8.82 -13.71 -15.75
CA LEU A 348 8.73 -12.36 -15.20
C LEU A 348 7.94 -11.43 -16.14
N PHE A 349 8.37 -11.32 -17.39
CA PHE A 349 7.83 -10.35 -18.34
C PHE A 349 6.42 -10.72 -18.82
N ALA A 350 6.14 -12.01 -19.01
CA ALA A 350 4.79 -12.51 -19.33
C ALA A 350 3.81 -12.36 -18.16
N SER A 351 4.31 -12.18 -16.94
CA SER A 351 3.47 -11.99 -15.75
C SER A 351 3.25 -10.53 -15.37
N LEU A 352 3.96 -9.57 -15.99
CA LEU A 352 3.77 -8.15 -15.72
C LEU A 352 2.32 -7.73 -16.03
N PRO A 353 1.58 -7.13 -15.07
CA PRO A 353 0.22 -6.68 -15.29
C PRO A 353 0.13 -5.64 -16.41
N LYS A 354 -0.85 -5.79 -17.32
CA LYS A 354 -1.13 -4.77 -18.34
C LYS A 354 -1.56 -3.47 -17.69
N GLY A 355 -1.17 -2.34 -18.28
CA GLY A 355 -1.41 -1.01 -17.72
C GLY A 355 -0.49 -0.64 -16.56
N LEU A 356 0.47 -1.48 -16.17
CA LEU A 356 1.47 -1.16 -15.13
C LEU A 356 2.85 -0.86 -15.72
N PHE A 357 3.25 -1.56 -16.77
CA PHE A 357 4.58 -1.47 -17.40
C PHE A 357 4.46 -1.30 -18.92
N TYR A 358 3.92 -0.17 -19.37
CA TYR A 358 3.59 0.07 -20.78
C TYR A 358 4.75 -0.18 -21.75
N ASN A 359 5.96 0.29 -21.45
CA ASN A 359 7.12 0.17 -22.33
C ASN A 359 7.61 -1.28 -22.47
N LEU A 360 7.40 -2.07 -21.42
CA LEU A 360 7.80 -3.47 -21.35
C LEU A 360 6.67 -4.43 -21.76
N GLU A 361 5.46 -3.94 -22.01
CA GLU A 361 4.33 -4.76 -22.41
C GLU A 361 4.63 -5.46 -23.74
N GLY A 362 4.50 -6.79 -23.75
CA GLY A 362 4.82 -7.63 -24.91
C GLY A 362 6.28 -8.06 -25.03
N LEU A 363 7.16 -7.64 -24.11
CA LEU A 363 8.56 -8.08 -24.08
C LEU A 363 8.64 -9.59 -23.87
N LYS A 364 9.50 -10.25 -24.67
CA LYS A 364 9.83 -11.67 -24.51
C LYS A 364 11.32 -11.83 -24.33
N ALA A 365 11.70 -12.68 -23.38
CA ALA A 365 13.09 -12.95 -23.07
C ALA A 365 13.33 -14.45 -22.92
N ASP A 366 14.55 -14.88 -23.18
CA ASP A 366 15.04 -16.23 -22.90
C ASP A 366 16.12 -16.18 -21.82
N GLY A 367 16.45 -17.33 -21.25
CA GLY A 367 17.42 -17.50 -20.17
C GLY A 367 16.79 -17.62 -18.79
N THR A 368 17.64 -17.53 -17.77
CA THR A 368 17.27 -17.79 -16.38
C THR A 368 17.57 -16.58 -15.51
N LEU A 369 16.65 -16.24 -14.61
CA LEU A 369 16.77 -15.16 -13.64
C LEU A 369 16.82 -15.71 -12.21
N SER A 370 17.46 -14.95 -11.32
CA SER A 370 17.36 -15.13 -9.88
C SER A 370 17.18 -13.77 -9.21
N TYR A 371 16.23 -13.67 -8.29
CA TYR A 371 15.91 -12.45 -7.58
C TYR A 371 16.08 -12.66 -6.07
N ARG A 372 16.81 -11.74 -5.43
CA ARG A 372 16.98 -11.68 -3.98
C ARG A 372 16.68 -10.27 -3.50
N PHE A 373 15.79 -10.18 -2.52
CA PHE A 373 15.44 -8.96 -1.81
C PHE A 373 15.53 -9.18 -0.32
N LEU A 374 16.13 -8.23 0.40
CA LEU A 374 16.15 -8.15 1.85
C LEU A 374 16.03 -6.67 2.25
N LEU A 375 15.07 -6.37 3.11
CA LEU A 375 14.96 -5.13 3.85
C LEU A 375 14.92 -5.49 5.33
N ASP A 376 15.85 -4.98 6.11
CA ASP A 376 15.86 -5.14 7.57
C ASP A 376 16.03 -3.77 8.20
N VAL A 377 15.03 -3.32 8.95
CA VAL A 377 14.97 -1.97 9.54
C VAL A 377 14.67 -2.08 11.02
N ASP A 378 15.67 -1.77 11.84
CA ASP A 378 15.49 -1.52 13.26
C ASP A 378 15.26 -0.03 13.48
N PHE A 379 14.05 0.36 13.91
CA PHE A 379 13.72 1.76 14.14
C PHE A 379 14.42 2.34 15.38
N ALA A 380 14.91 1.49 16.30
CA ALA A 380 15.76 1.92 17.40
C ALA A 380 17.19 2.26 16.92
N SER A 381 17.60 1.73 15.76
CA SER A 381 18.93 1.91 15.18
C SER A 381 18.86 1.99 13.65
N LEU A 382 18.37 3.10 13.11
CA LEU A 382 18.21 3.26 11.65
C LEU A 382 19.53 3.13 10.86
N ASP A 383 20.69 3.38 11.47
CA ASP A 383 21.99 3.26 10.82
C ASP A 383 22.41 1.80 10.55
N SER A 384 21.79 0.82 11.23
CA SER A 384 22.00 -0.61 10.97
C SER A 384 21.08 -1.18 9.88
N LEU A 385 20.27 -0.34 9.22
CA LEU A 385 19.37 -0.75 8.15
C LEU A 385 20.10 -1.57 7.09
N GLN A 386 19.54 -2.71 6.69
CA GLN A 386 20.03 -3.51 5.57
C GLN A 386 19.06 -3.42 4.41
N LEU A 387 19.59 -3.20 3.22
CA LEU A 387 18.82 -3.20 1.98
C LEU A 387 19.64 -3.90 0.89
N GLU A 388 19.17 -5.08 0.50
CA GLU A 388 19.69 -5.84 -0.64
C GLU A 388 18.57 -6.01 -1.66
N SER A 389 18.85 -5.73 -2.93
CA SER A 389 17.96 -6.05 -4.04
C SER A 389 18.81 -6.37 -5.25
N SER A 390 18.80 -7.64 -5.67
CA SER A 390 19.61 -8.14 -6.76
C SER A 390 18.78 -8.99 -7.70
N LEU A 391 18.79 -8.64 -8.98
CA LEU A 391 18.26 -9.43 -10.08
C LEU A 391 19.44 -9.88 -10.93
N THR A 392 19.80 -11.16 -10.86
CA THR A 392 20.88 -11.75 -11.64
C THR A 392 20.33 -12.57 -12.78
N ALA A 393 21.10 -12.66 -13.86
CA ALA A 393 20.72 -13.31 -15.09
C ALA A 393 21.80 -14.31 -15.53
N ARG A 394 21.36 -15.42 -16.13
CA ARG A 394 22.20 -16.45 -16.73
C ARG A 394 21.65 -16.74 -18.12
N ASN A 395 22.50 -16.64 -19.14
CA ASN A 395 22.13 -16.83 -20.55
C ASN A 395 20.92 -15.98 -20.98
N PHE A 396 20.76 -14.78 -20.40
CA PHE A 396 19.63 -13.92 -20.67
C PHE A 396 19.75 -13.24 -22.03
N GLN A 397 18.66 -13.26 -22.79
CA GLN A 397 18.55 -12.56 -24.07
C GLN A 397 17.14 -12.02 -24.27
N ILE A 398 17.03 -10.80 -24.81
CA ILE A 398 15.75 -10.25 -25.28
C ILE A 398 15.46 -10.84 -26.66
N ILE A 399 14.36 -11.59 -26.78
CA ILE A 399 13.92 -12.19 -28.04
C ILE A 399 13.01 -11.22 -28.80
N GLN A 400 12.20 -10.46 -28.08
CA GLN A 400 11.27 -9.49 -28.65
C GLN A 400 11.15 -8.30 -27.68
N TYR A 401 11.30 -7.08 -28.20
CA TYR A 401 11.01 -5.88 -27.42
C TYR A 401 9.50 -5.71 -27.22
N GLY A 402 9.13 -5.01 -26.15
CA GLY A 402 7.75 -4.61 -25.90
C GLY A 402 7.33 -3.43 -26.78
N ASN A 403 6.43 -2.58 -26.27
CA ASN A 403 5.99 -1.36 -26.97
C ASN A 403 7.14 -0.40 -27.31
N THR A 404 8.29 -0.50 -26.63
CA THR A 404 9.43 0.41 -26.81
C THR A 404 10.71 -0.36 -27.12
N ASP A 405 11.38 0.01 -28.23
CA ASP A 405 12.73 -0.49 -28.53
C ASP A 405 13.76 0.20 -27.63
N LEU A 406 14.36 -0.56 -26.71
CA LEU A 406 15.32 -0.05 -25.74
C LEU A 406 16.68 0.30 -26.37
N ARG A 407 16.92 -0.08 -27.63
CA ARG A 407 18.13 0.28 -28.38
C ARG A 407 18.03 1.65 -29.05
N LYS A 408 16.89 2.34 -28.97
CA LYS A 408 16.68 3.62 -29.67
C LYS A 408 17.75 4.68 -29.36
N MET A 409 18.38 4.60 -28.18
CA MET A 409 19.46 5.53 -27.81
C MET A 409 20.69 5.42 -28.72
N ASN A 410 20.86 4.31 -29.45
CA ASN A 410 21.99 4.13 -30.37
C ASN A 410 21.81 4.84 -31.70
N GLU A 411 20.56 5.21 -32.04
CA GLU A 411 20.20 5.87 -33.29
C GLU A 411 19.73 7.32 -33.01
N PRO A 412 19.63 8.18 -34.03
CA PRO A 412 18.93 9.45 -33.91
C PRO A 412 17.45 9.24 -33.50
N PHE A 413 16.96 10.03 -32.55
CA PHE A 413 15.56 9.98 -32.11
C PHE A 413 15.03 11.36 -31.70
N GLU A 414 13.71 11.55 -31.80
CA GLU A 414 13.06 12.76 -31.30
C GLU A 414 12.91 12.72 -29.77
N TYR A 415 13.36 13.78 -29.10
CA TYR A 415 13.18 14.00 -27.68
C TYR A 415 12.21 15.14 -27.44
N THR A 416 11.16 14.88 -26.67
CA THR A 416 10.16 15.89 -26.28
C THR A 416 10.23 16.16 -24.79
N VAL A 417 10.42 17.44 -24.45
CA VAL A 417 10.37 17.96 -23.09
C VAL A 417 8.92 18.30 -22.75
N TYR A 418 8.47 17.88 -21.57
CA TYR A 418 7.12 18.16 -21.06
C TYR A 418 7.16 18.97 -19.76
N GLU A 419 6.39 20.03 -19.62
CA GLU A 419 6.16 20.71 -18.34
C GLU A 419 4.69 20.64 -17.97
N ASN A 420 4.38 20.21 -16.74
CA ASN A 420 2.99 20.01 -16.29
C ASN A 420 2.12 19.19 -17.26
N GLU A 421 2.69 18.12 -17.82
CA GLU A 421 2.04 17.23 -18.82
C GLU A 421 1.89 17.87 -20.24
N GLU A 422 2.29 19.13 -20.44
CA GLU A 422 2.26 19.80 -21.75
C GLU A 422 3.62 19.76 -22.45
N PRO A 423 3.69 19.44 -23.76
CA PRO A 423 4.94 19.47 -24.50
C PRO A 423 5.41 20.93 -24.67
N VAL A 424 6.62 21.23 -24.18
CA VAL A 424 7.21 22.58 -24.28
C VAL A 424 8.24 22.71 -25.38
N ARG A 425 8.92 21.62 -25.74
CA ARG A 425 9.95 21.62 -26.80
C ARG A 425 10.20 20.21 -27.30
N THR A 426 10.35 20.07 -28.62
CA THR A 426 10.78 18.83 -29.27
C THR A 426 12.01 19.11 -30.11
N PHE A 427 13.01 18.24 -30.03
CA PHE A 427 14.23 18.32 -30.83
C PHE A 427 14.83 16.93 -31.05
N GLU A 428 15.63 16.78 -32.11
CA GLU A 428 16.33 15.53 -32.41
C GLU A 428 17.56 15.37 -31.49
N VAL A 429 17.80 14.14 -31.05
CA VAL A 429 19.05 13.72 -30.41
C VAL A 429 19.85 12.93 -31.43
N GLY A 430 20.57 13.67 -32.28
CA GLY A 430 21.31 13.13 -33.41
C GLY A 430 21.89 14.27 -34.25
N GLU A 431 22.59 13.89 -35.33
CA GLU A 431 23.27 14.86 -36.21
C GLU A 431 22.33 15.85 -36.91
N GLY A 432 21.02 15.56 -36.99
CA GLY A 432 20.02 16.48 -37.55
C GLY A 432 19.77 17.71 -36.67
N ASN A 433 20.16 17.67 -35.38
CA ASN A 433 20.10 18.83 -34.49
C ASN A 433 21.43 19.61 -34.52
N PRO A 434 21.46 20.88 -34.96
CA PRO A 434 22.70 21.68 -35.00
C PRO A 434 23.39 21.88 -33.64
N SER A 435 22.64 21.74 -32.54
CA SER A 435 23.14 21.80 -31.17
C SER A 435 23.64 20.45 -30.66
N PHE A 436 23.49 19.36 -31.41
CA PHE A 436 24.01 18.06 -31.02
C PHE A 436 25.55 18.07 -31.05
N ARG A 437 26.17 17.50 -30.02
CA ARG A 437 27.62 17.28 -29.98
C ARG A 437 27.92 15.85 -29.58
N PRO A 438 28.74 15.12 -30.35
CA PRO A 438 29.21 13.81 -29.91
C PRO A 438 30.13 13.95 -28.70
N PHE A 439 30.28 12.90 -27.91
CA PHE A 439 31.01 12.89 -26.64
C PHE A 439 32.45 13.43 -26.77
N PRO A 440 33.22 13.12 -27.82
CA PRO A 440 34.56 13.68 -28.01
C PRO A 440 34.60 15.18 -28.34
N ALA A 441 33.47 15.78 -28.75
CA ALA A 441 33.37 17.20 -29.11
C ALA A 441 33.07 18.11 -27.90
N VAL A 442 33.12 17.55 -26.68
CA VAL A 442 32.90 18.26 -25.41
C VAL A 442 34.22 18.32 -24.65
N SER A 443 34.45 19.41 -23.90
CA SER A 443 35.64 19.55 -23.03
C SER A 443 35.76 18.34 -22.10
N ARG A 444 36.96 17.76 -22.01
CA ARG A 444 37.22 16.58 -21.17
C ARG A 444 36.85 16.79 -19.70
N TYR A 445 36.83 18.03 -19.23
CA TYR A 445 36.50 18.36 -17.85
C TYR A 445 35.00 18.30 -17.56
N LEU A 446 34.13 18.51 -18.56
CA LEU A 446 32.69 18.57 -18.34
C LEU A 446 32.12 17.22 -17.88
N PRO A 447 32.40 16.07 -18.55
CA PRO A 447 31.96 14.77 -18.07
C PRO A 447 32.48 14.46 -16.65
N LEU A 448 33.75 14.78 -16.38
CA LEU A 448 34.37 14.54 -15.08
C LEU A 448 33.66 15.33 -13.97
N ALA A 449 33.39 16.62 -14.20
CA ALA A 449 32.70 17.47 -13.23
C ALA A 449 31.26 17.01 -12.98
N ILE A 450 30.51 16.66 -14.04
CA ILE A 450 29.13 16.14 -13.92
C ILE A 450 29.11 14.85 -13.11
N MET A 451 30.01 13.91 -13.39
CA MET A 451 30.12 12.68 -12.62
C MET A 451 30.41 12.97 -11.15
N GLN A 452 31.34 13.86 -10.81
CA GLN A 452 31.64 14.15 -9.40
C GLN A 452 30.51 14.89 -8.66
N SER A 453 29.61 15.53 -9.40
CA SER A 453 28.41 16.19 -8.89
C SER A 453 27.25 15.20 -8.65
N GLU A 454 26.92 14.38 -9.66
CA GLU A 454 25.72 13.55 -9.70
C GLU A 454 26.00 12.06 -9.41
N ASP A 455 26.99 11.48 -10.08
CA ASP A 455 27.20 10.04 -10.14
C ASP A 455 28.67 9.69 -10.43
N ALA A 456 29.46 9.67 -9.36
CA ALA A 456 30.90 9.56 -9.45
C ALA A 456 31.39 8.17 -9.89
N GLY A 457 30.47 7.19 -9.94
CA GLY A 457 30.74 5.80 -10.32
C GLY A 457 30.12 5.39 -11.66
N PHE A 458 29.58 6.33 -12.45
CA PHE A 458 28.76 6.07 -13.63
C PHE A 458 29.31 5.00 -14.58
N PHE A 459 30.59 5.09 -14.93
CA PHE A 459 31.25 4.15 -15.85
C PHE A 459 31.53 2.76 -15.25
N TYR A 460 31.43 2.62 -13.93
CA TYR A 460 31.82 1.41 -13.21
C TYR A 460 30.63 0.58 -12.69
N HIS A 461 29.48 1.21 -12.42
CA HIS A 461 28.30 0.49 -11.95
C HIS A 461 27.34 0.13 -13.09
N ASN A 462 26.53 -0.91 -12.89
CA ASN A 462 25.53 -1.38 -13.85
C ASN A 462 24.16 -0.71 -13.61
N GLY A 463 24.14 0.62 -13.66
CA GLY A 463 22.93 1.43 -13.48
C GLY A 463 22.47 1.72 -12.05
N PHE A 464 22.95 1.02 -11.02
CA PHE A 464 22.53 1.25 -9.63
C PHE A 464 23.71 1.38 -8.66
N ILE A 465 23.53 2.17 -7.60
CA ILE A 465 24.45 2.27 -6.47
C ILE A 465 23.70 1.85 -5.20
N PRO A 466 23.79 0.56 -4.78
CA PRO A 466 23.03 0.04 -3.64
C PRO A 466 23.26 0.80 -2.34
N SER A 467 24.51 1.23 -2.08
CA SER A 467 24.83 2.03 -0.91
C SER A 467 24.13 3.39 -0.92
N ALA A 468 24.04 4.07 -2.07
CA ALA A 468 23.33 5.34 -2.18
C ALA A 468 21.82 5.19 -1.94
N ILE A 469 21.21 4.11 -2.42
CA ILE A 469 19.79 3.81 -2.18
C ILE A 469 19.58 3.55 -0.68
N ARG A 470 20.44 2.74 -0.05
CA ARG A 470 20.41 2.47 1.39
C ARG A 470 20.51 3.75 2.21
N GLU A 471 21.54 4.57 1.96
CA GLU A 471 21.74 5.84 2.69
C GLU A 471 20.58 6.83 2.47
N SER A 472 20.00 6.87 1.27
CA SER A 472 18.82 7.68 1.01
C SER A 472 17.61 7.22 1.82
N LEU A 473 17.39 5.91 1.94
CA LEU A 473 16.31 5.36 2.74
C LEU A 473 16.50 5.63 4.24
N ILE A 474 17.74 5.50 4.75
CA ILE A 474 18.07 5.82 6.15
C ILE A 474 17.74 7.29 6.45
N LEU A 475 18.17 8.21 5.59
CA LEU A 475 17.92 9.64 5.79
C LEU A 475 16.42 9.98 5.67
N ASP A 476 15.72 9.40 4.69
CA ASP A 476 14.28 9.61 4.50
C ASP A 476 13.47 9.12 5.70
N LEU A 477 13.87 8.00 6.33
CA LEU A 477 13.27 7.48 7.56
C LEU A 477 13.58 8.38 8.77
N LYS A 478 14.82 8.86 8.91
CA LYS A 478 15.22 9.79 9.98
C LYS A 478 14.47 11.12 9.91
N GLU A 479 14.30 11.67 8.70
CA GLU A 479 13.64 12.97 8.50
C GLU A 479 12.13 12.85 8.26
N ARG A 480 11.60 11.63 8.13
CA ARG A 480 10.18 11.33 7.85
C ARG A 480 9.65 12.05 6.60
N ARG A 481 10.53 12.28 5.62
CA ARG A 481 10.25 12.94 4.34
C ARG A 481 11.23 12.45 3.30
N PHE A 482 10.91 12.61 2.02
CA PHE A 482 11.88 12.38 0.94
C PHE A 482 12.94 13.49 0.95
N ALA A 483 14.02 13.27 1.69
CA ALA A 483 15.10 14.20 1.94
C ALA A 483 16.22 14.07 0.91
N ARG A 484 16.51 12.85 0.45
CA ARG A 484 17.60 12.58 -0.51
C ARG A 484 17.21 11.54 -1.54
N GLY A 485 17.62 11.76 -2.80
CA GLY A 485 17.44 10.79 -3.87
C GLY A 485 18.64 9.83 -3.98
N GLY A 486 18.37 8.56 -4.27
CA GLY A 486 19.38 7.54 -4.58
C GLY A 486 19.45 7.13 -6.06
N SER A 487 19.02 8.00 -6.99
CA SER A 487 18.99 7.68 -8.44
C SER A 487 20.32 8.00 -9.13
N THR A 488 20.78 7.11 -10.01
CA THR A 488 22.02 7.25 -10.81
C THR A 488 21.76 8.00 -12.11
N LEU A 489 22.83 8.36 -12.85
CA LEU A 489 22.69 8.95 -14.18
C LEU A 489 21.99 8.01 -15.16
N SER A 490 22.23 6.69 -15.10
CA SER A 490 21.50 5.71 -15.93
C SER A 490 19.99 5.75 -15.67
N MET A 491 19.58 5.85 -14.39
CA MET A 491 18.18 5.96 -14.00
C MET A 491 17.56 7.29 -14.48
N GLN A 492 18.29 8.39 -14.31
CA GLN A 492 17.84 9.70 -14.78
C GLN A 492 17.68 9.73 -16.30
N LEU A 493 18.62 9.15 -17.04
CA LEU A 493 18.60 9.05 -18.49
C LEU A 493 17.41 8.20 -18.97
N VAL A 494 17.25 6.99 -18.43
CA VAL A 494 16.13 6.10 -18.79
C VAL A 494 14.79 6.75 -18.52
N LYS A 495 14.63 7.40 -17.35
CA LYS A 495 13.44 8.17 -17.02
C LYS A 495 13.13 9.23 -18.08
N ASN A 496 14.15 9.99 -18.51
CA ASN A 496 13.95 11.09 -19.46
C ASN A 496 13.66 10.57 -20.87
N VAL A 497 14.34 9.49 -21.31
CA VAL A 497 14.28 9.01 -22.69
C VAL A 497 13.07 8.10 -22.95
N PHE A 498 12.69 7.25 -21.99
CA PHE A 498 11.70 6.19 -22.21
C PHE A 498 10.39 6.36 -21.44
N LEU A 499 10.39 7.11 -20.33
CA LEU A 499 9.24 7.15 -19.43
C LEU A 499 8.52 8.49 -19.46
N SER A 500 7.23 8.47 -19.16
CA SER A 500 6.45 9.69 -18.93
C SER A 500 6.86 10.39 -17.63
N ARG A 501 6.56 11.69 -17.48
CA ARG A 501 6.87 12.44 -16.24
C ARG A 501 5.95 12.10 -15.05
N ASN A 502 5.01 11.16 -15.21
CA ASN A 502 4.05 10.78 -14.17
C ASN A 502 4.76 10.19 -12.95
N LYS A 503 4.71 10.87 -11.80
CA LYS A 503 5.37 10.42 -10.56
C LYS A 503 4.57 9.29 -9.89
N THR A 504 4.58 8.09 -10.48
CA THR A 504 3.93 6.89 -9.94
C THR A 504 4.93 5.82 -9.50
N ILE A 505 4.48 4.90 -8.64
CA ILE A 505 5.28 3.75 -8.21
C ILE A 505 5.59 2.83 -9.40
N ALA A 506 4.61 2.58 -10.26
CA ALA A 506 4.78 1.73 -11.44
C ALA A 506 5.86 2.27 -12.38
N ARG A 507 5.85 3.59 -12.65
CA ARG A 507 6.90 4.23 -13.45
C ARG A 507 8.28 4.02 -12.84
N LYS A 508 8.42 4.13 -11.51
CA LYS A 508 9.73 3.95 -10.86
C LYS A 508 10.22 2.51 -10.95
N LEU A 509 9.32 1.53 -10.83
CA LEU A 509 9.68 0.12 -11.03
C LEU A 509 10.03 -0.17 -12.49
N GLU A 510 9.29 0.39 -13.44
CA GLU A 510 9.58 0.29 -14.88
C GLU A 510 10.95 0.90 -15.22
N GLU A 511 11.29 2.05 -14.63
CA GLU A 511 12.61 2.69 -14.72
C GLU A 511 13.72 1.73 -14.30
N MET A 512 13.56 1.08 -13.15
CA MET A 512 14.54 0.12 -12.64
C MET A 512 14.67 -1.10 -13.57
N LEU A 513 13.56 -1.62 -14.09
CA LEU A 513 13.59 -2.75 -15.03
C LEU A 513 14.25 -2.39 -16.37
N ILE A 514 13.96 -1.22 -16.94
CA ILE A 514 14.58 -0.76 -18.20
C ILE A 514 16.07 -0.51 -18.00
N VAL A 515 16.49 0.15 -16.91
CA VAL A 515 17.91 0.34 -16.59
C VAL A 515 18.61 -1.02 -16.48
N TRP A 516 18.01 -1.97 -15.75
CA TRP A 516 18.55 -3.32 -15.64
C TRP A 516 18.67 -4.00 -17.01
N LEU A 517 17.66 -3.91 -17.88
CA LEU A 517 17.70 -4.49 -19.23
C LEU A 517 18.83 -3.90 -20.08
N ILE A 518 18.94 -2.57 -20.12
CA ILE A 518 19.97 -1.86 -20.89
C ILE A 518 21.37 -2.22 -20.41
N GLU A 519 21.60 -2.17 -19.09
CA GLU A 519 22.92 -2.40 -18.49
C GLU A 519 23.32 -3.88 -18.54
N SER A 520 22.38 -4.81 -18.29
CA SER A 520 22.67 -6.26 -18.32
C SER A 520 22.93 -6.81 -19.73
N ASN A 521 22.23 -6.28 -20.75
CA ASN A 521 22.40 -6.71 -22.14
C ASN A 521 23.39 -5.82 -22.93
N ARG A 522 23.93 -4.78 -22.28
CA ARG A 522 24.80 -3.78 -22.90
C ARG A 522 24.17 -3.17 -24.16
N LEU A 523 22.87 -2.86 -24.09
CA LEU A 523 22.12 -2.37 -25.25
C LEU A 523 22.65 -1.02 -25.75
N THR A 524 23.18 -0.19 -24.84
CA THR A 524 23.83 1.08 -25.16
C THR A 524 25.10 1.19 -24.32
N SER A 525 26.20 1.63 -24.93
CA SER A 525 27.46 1.82 -24.20
C SER A 525 27.38 2.98 -23.21
N LYS A 526 28.21 2.97 -22.17
CA LYS A 526 28.25 4.07 -21.18
C LYS A 526 28.59 5.40 -21.82
N GLU A 527 29.50 5.40 -22.80
CA GLU A 527 29.88 6.58 -23.57
C GLU A 527 28.68 7.14 -24.33
N ARG A 528 27.91 6.30 -25.03
CA ARG A 528 26.72 6.74 -25.76
C ARG A 528 25.60 7.18 -24.81
N MET A 529 25.41 6.49 -23.69
CA MET A 529 24.47 6.95 -22.65
C MET A 529 24.84 8.35 -22.14
N PHE A 530 26.12 8.59 -21.87
CA PHE A 530 26.58 9.89 -21.40
C PHE A 530 26.50 10.96 -22.50
N GLU A 531 26.75 10.61 -23.75
CA GLU A 531 26.55 11.48 -24.92
C GLU A 531 25.09 11.94 -25.03
N VAL A 532 24.14 10.99 -24.99
CA VAL A 532 22.71 11.31 -25.00
C VAL A 532 22.37 12.19 -23.81
N TYR A 533 22.85 11.85 -22.61
CA TYR A 533 22.65 12.66 -21.41
C TYR A 533 23.11 14.11 -21.60
N LEU A 534 24.33 14.31 -22.11
CA LEU A 534 24.89 15.64 -22.38
C LEU A 534 24.08 16.44 -23.41
N ASN A 535 23.33 15.78 -24.28
CA ASN A 535 22.54 16.44 -25.33
C ASN A 535 21.08 16.69 -24.92
N ILE A 536 20.58 16.09 -23.82
CA ILE A 536 19.18 16.25 -23.39
C ILE A 536 19.02 16.92 -22.01
N VAL A 537 20.04 16.92 -21.16
CA VAL A 537 19.91 17.45 -19.81
C VAL A 537 19.69 18.97 -19.86
N GLU A 538 18.89 19.46 -18.91
CA GLU A 538 18.51 20.87 -18.78
C GLU A 538 19.56 21.60 -17.95
N TRP A 539 20.04 22.74 -18.43
CA TRP A 539 20.99 23.63 -17.72
C TRP A 539 20.38 24.99 -17.36
N GLY A 540 19.11 25.21 -17.66
CA GLY A 540 18.37 26.43 -17.38
C GLY A 540 17.00 26.37 -18.06
N PRO A 541 16.08 27.32 -17.78
CA PRO A 541 14.78 27.33 -18.45
C PRO A 541 14.94 27.33 -19.97
N LEU A 542 14.43 26.28 -20.61
CA LEU A 542 14.50 26.04 -22.06
C LEU A 542 15.91 25.87 -22.66
N VAL A 543 16.95 25.70 -21.84
CA VAL A 543 18.33 25.46 -22.27
C VAL A 543 18.65 23.97 -22.11
N TYR A 544 18.68 23.25 -23.22
CA TYR A 544 18.90 21.79 -23.24
C TYR A 544 20.14 21.43 -24.04
N GLY A 545 20.95 20.53 -23.50
CA GLY A 545 22.17 20.10 -24.17
C GLY A 545 23.39 20.98 -23.88
N ALA A 546 24.57 20.36 -23.89
CA ALA A 546 25.82 20.99 -23.51
C ALA A 546 26.21 22.13 -24.46
N ALA A 547 25.88 22.02 -25.76
CA ALA A 547 26.11 23.07 -26.75
C ALA A 547 25.32 24.34 -26.41
N GLU A 548 24.01 24.21 -26.22
CA GLU A 548 23.16 25.35 -25.88
C GLU A 548 23.59 25.97 -24.54
N ALA A 549 23.92 25.15 -23.55
CA ALA A 549 24.43 25.64 -22.27
C ALA A 549 25.73 26.43 -22.44
N SER A 550 26.68 25.91 -23.23
CA SER A 550 27.98 26.55 -23.46
C SER A 550 27.85 27.86 -24.23
N HIS A 551 26.99 27.91 -25.24
CA HIS A 551 26.67 29.15 -25.96
C HIS A 551 25.93 30.14 -25.06
N PHE A 552 24.96 29.69 -24.28
CA PHE A 552 24.14 30.52 -23.40
C PHE A 552 24.96 31.16 -22.27
N TYR A 553 25.74 30.37 -21.53
CA TYR A 553 26.51 30.88 -20.40
C TYR A 553 27.82 31.54 -20.82
N PHE A 554 28.51 31.00 -21.82
CA PHE A 554 29.90 31.38 -22.11
C PHE A 554 30.16 31.85 -23.55
N ALA A 555 29.18 31.79 -24.45
CA ALA A 555 29.37 32.07 -25.88
C ALA A 555 30.54 31.28 -26.50
N LYS A 556 30.67 30.00 -26.11
CA LYS A 556 31.74 29.10 -26.52
C LYS A 556 31.18 27.78 -27.02
N GLU A 557 31.93 27.11 -27.89
CA GLU A 557 31.71 25.68 -28.15
C GLU A 557 32.02 24.85 -26.89
N PRO A 558 31.30 23.73 -26.65
CA PRO A 558 31.54 22.87 -25.48
C PRO A 558 32.98 22.36 -25.34
N SER A 559 33.69 22.16 -26.45
CA SER A 559 35.09 21.76 -26.48
C SER A 559 36.05 22.84 -25.93
N ALA A 560 35.63 24.11 -25.96
CA ALA A 560 36.43 25.26 -25.52
C ALA A 560 36.15 25.68 -24.06
N LEU A 561 35.28 24.96 -23.34
CA LEU A 561 35.01 25.23 -21.93
C LEU A 561 36.24 24.97 -21.07
N THR A 562 36.56 25.93 -20.21
CA THR A 562 37.59 25.78 -19.18
C THR A 562 37.12 24.85 -18.06
N LEU A 563 38.05 24.37 -17.23
CA LEU A 563 37.72 23.56 -16.04
C LEU A 563 36.70 24.25 -15.15
N GLY A 564 36.86 25.56 -14.90
CA GLY A 564 35.95 26.28 -14.02
C GLY A 564 34.55 26.47 -14.59
N GLU A 565 34.45 26.70 -15.90
CA GLU A 565 33.16 26.75 -16.60
C GLU A 565 32.46 25.38 -16.56
N CYS A 566 33.23 24.28 -16.69
CA CYS A 566 32.71 22.92 -16.57
C CYS A 566 32.19 22.61 -15.15
N ILE A 567 32.91 23.03 -14.10
CA ILE A 567 32.48 22.83 -12.71
C ILE A 567 31.19 23.62 -12.45
N PHE A 568 31.09 24.84 -12.97
CA PHE A 568 29.85 25.62 -12.88
C PHE A 568 28.69 24.93 -13.60
N LEU A 569 28.87 24.47 -14.84
CA LEU A 569 27.80 23.75 -15.55
C LEU A 569 27.39 22.46 -14.84
N ALA A 570 28.33 21.76 -14.19
CA ALA A 570 28.02 20.57 -13.41
C ALA A 570 27.26 20.88 -12.10
N SER A 571 27.42 22.09 -11.54
CA SER A 571 26.77 22.46 -10.27
C SER A 571 25.31 22.89 -10.42
N ILE A 572 24.89 23.28 -11.63
CA ILE A 572 23.52 23.71 -11.89
C ILE A 572 22.60 22.56 -12.34
N VAL A 573 23.16 21.46 -12.86
CA VAL A 573 22.42 20.26 -13.29
C VAL A 573 21.44 19.71 -12.25
N PRO A 574 21.75 19.62 -10.95
CA PRO A 574 20.79 19.12 -9.96
C PRO A 574 19.51 19.96 -9.86
N LYS A 575 19.59 21.27 -10.13
CA LYS A 575 18.48 22.24 -9.99
C LYS A 575 18.54 23.33 -11.07
N PRO A 576 18.35 23.00 -12.36
CA PRO A 576 18.68 23.90 -13.46
C PRO A 576 17.81 25.16 -13.49
N LYS A 577 16.52 25.03 -13.13
CA LYS A 577 15.59 26.16 -13.06
C LYS A 577 15.88 27.14 -11.92
N HIS A 578 16.74 26.78 -10.97
CA HIS A 578 17.13 27.64 -9.85
C HIS A 578 18.43 28.40 -10.11
N VAL A 579 19.01 28.34 -11.31
CA VAL A 579 20.30 28.96 -11.61
C VAL A 579 20.37 30.45 -11.26
N ARG A 580 19.27 31.21 -11.40
CA ARG A 580 19.21 32.63 -10.99
C ARG A 580 19.56 32.83 -9.52
N TYR A 581 19.14 31.91 -8.65
CA TYR A 581 19.42 32.00 -7.21
C TYR A 581 20.90 31.79 -6.88
N CYS A 582 21.68 31.17 -7.79
CA CYS A 582 23.12 30.96 -7.64
C CYS A 582 23.93 32.25 -7.74
N PHE A 583 23.36 33.30 -8.34
CA PHE A 583 24.05 34.53 -8.64
C PHE A 583 23.58 35.72 -7.79
N GLU A 584 24.51 36.62 -7.51
CA GLU A 584 24.26 37.99 -7.08
C GLU A 584 24.86 38.91 -8.17
N GLY A 585 23.99 39.44 -9.03
CA GLY A 585 24.41 40.03 -10.31
C GLY A 585 25.00 38.96 -11.24
N LEU A 586 26.27 39.11 -11.60
CA LEU A 586 27.02 38.14 -12.43
C LEU A 586 28.04 37.33 -11.63
N GLN A 587 28.07 37.48 -10.31
CA GLN A 587 28.98 36.77 -9.41
C GLN A 587 28.27 35.63 -8.69
N LEU A 588 28.96 34.52 -8.47
CA LEU A 588 28.43 33.40 -7.71
C LEU A 588 28.28 33.79 -6.23
N LYS A 589 27.16 33.41 -5.62
CA LYS A 589 26.97 33.60 -4.19
C LYS A 589 27.91 32.71 -3.36
N PRO A 590 28.31 33.13 -2.15
CA PRO A 590 29.24 32.38 -1.30
C PRO A 590 28.86 30.91 -1.06
N TYR A 591 27.58 30.62 -0.88
CA TYR A 591 27.11 29.23 -0.68
C TYR A 591 27.40 28.31 -1.88
N TYR A 592 27.38 28.84 -3.10
CA TYR A 592 27.68 28.07 -4.31
C TYR A 592 29.18 27.96 -4.60
N THR A 593 29.98 28.88 -4.06
CA THR A 593 31.45 28.80 -4.02
C THR A 593 31.93 27.56 -3.26
N GLU A 594 31.29 27.22 -2.13
CA GLU A 594 31.61 26.01 -1.35
C GLU A 594 31.35 24.73 -2.18
N PHE A 595 30.21 24.66 -2.85
CA PHE A 595 29.86 23.51 -3.69
C PHE A 595 30.83 23.35 -4.88
N TYR A 596 31.22 24.46 -5.50
CA TYR A 596 32.24 24.47 -6.57
C TYR A 596 33.57 23.91 -6.05
N GLN A 597 34.03 24.35 -4.87
CA GLN A 597 35.26 23.85 -4.26
C GLN A 597 35.18 22.35 -3.96
N VAL A 598 34.02 21.85 -3.49
CA VAL A 598 33.82 20.41 -3.27
C VAL A 598 34.03 19.60 -4.56
N ILE A 599 33.50 20.05 -5.70
CA ILE A 599 33.72 19.35 -6.98
C ILE A 599 35.20 19.42 -7.37
N LEU A 600 35.83 20.60 -7.28
CA LEU A 600 37.25 20.77 -7.62
C LEU A 600 38.14 19.86 -6.77
N SER A 601 37.94 19.83 -5.45
CA SER A 601 38.65 18.93 -4.54
C SER A 601 38.44 17.46 -4.91
N ARG A 602 37.20 17.04 -5.18
CA ARG A 602 36.92 15.66 -5.62
C ARG A 602 37.65 15.28 -6.91
N LEU A 603 37.80 16.20 -7.85
CA LEU A 603 38.53 15.96 -9.10
C LEU A 603 40.03 15.72 -8.84
N VAL A 604 40.63 16.52 -7.94
CA VAL A 604 42.05 16.38 -7.54
C VAL A 604 42.26 15.12 -6.70
N ASP A 605 41.44 14.92 -5.67
CA ASP A 605 41.56 13.80 -4.71
C ASP A 605 41.43 12.43 -5.39
N ARG A 606 40.65 12.36 -6.47
CA ARG A 606 40.48 11.15 -7.29
C ARG A 606 41.49 11.03 -8.43
N GLY A 607 42.42 11.98 -8.56
CA GLY A 607 43.44 12.00 -9.61
C GLY A 607 42.88 12.17 -11.03
N LEU A 608 41.68 12.76 -11.17
CA LEU A 608 41.05 13.01 -12.47
C LEU A 608 41.63 14.25 -13.16
N ILE A 609 42.21 15.16 -12.37
CA ILE A 609 43.01 16.31 -12.80
C ILE A 609 44.26 16.40 -11.92
N THR A 610 45.30 17.07 -12.40
CA THR A 610 46.51 17.33 -11.61
C THR A 610 46.31 18.51 -10.65
N PRO A 611 47.05 18.58 -9.53
CA PRO A 611 47.04 19.76 -8.66
C PRO A 611 47.42 21.05 -9.40
N GLN A 612 48.29 20.97 -10.41
CA GLN A 612 48.67 22.10 -11.26
C GLN A 612 47.52 22.58 -12.14
N GLU A 613 46.68 21.67 -12.64
CA GLU A 613 45.46 22.02 -13.41
C GLU A 613 44.40 22.69 -12.53
N ALA A 614 44.37 22.38 -11.24
CA ALA A 614 43.48 23.02 -10.26
C ALA A 614 44.05 24.35 -9.72
N GLU A 615 45.35 24.59 -9.88
CA GLU A 615 46.02 25.78 -9.35
C GLU A 615 45.47 27.05 -9.98
N GLY A 616 45.06 28.01 -9.14
CA GLY A 616 44.52 29.29 -9.61
C GLY A 616 43.08 29.23 -10.13
N ILE A 617 42.42 28.07 -10.12
CA ILE A 617 40.99 27.98 -10.46
C ILE A 617 40.16 28.42 -9.27
N ARG A 618 39.56 29.61 -9.36
CA ARG A 618 38.70 30.15 -8.30
C ARG A 618 37.28 30.39 -8.79
N PRO A 619 36.25 30.19 -7.94
CA PRO A 619 34.86 30.50 -8.30
C PRO A 619 34.67 31.98 -8.68
N GLU A 620 35.44 32.89 -8.07
CA GLU A 620 35.38 34.34 -8.34
C GLU A 620 35.88 34.71 -9.74
N ASP A 621 36.67 33.84 -10.37
CA ASP A 621 37.20 34.05 -11.73
C ASP A 621 36.18 33.66 -12.82
N LEU A 622 35.04 33.07 -12.44
CA LEU A 622 34.00 32.67 -13.37
C LEU A 622 33.36 33.91 -14.01
N LYS A 623 33.49 34.03 -15.33
CA LYS A 623 32.86 35.10 -16.11
C LYS A 623 31.78 34.53 -17.00
N ILE A 624 30.53 34.83 -16.69
CA ILE A 624 29.43 34.63 -17.64
C ILE A 624 29.68 35.60 -18.79
N THR A 625 29.85 35.09 -20.01
CA THR A 625 30.17 35.87 -21.21
C THR A 625 29.05 35.87 -22.24
N GLY A 626 28.19 34.85 -22.22
CA GLY A 626 27.10 34.66 -23.17
C GLY A 626 25.79 35.38 -22.82
N PRO A 627 24.71 35.10 -23.58
CA PRO A 627 23.38 35.68 -23.38
C PRO A 627 22.79 35.52 -21.98
N ALA A 628 23.25 34.53 -21.20
CA ALA A 628 22.84 34.33 -19.82
C ALA A 628 23.00 35.57 -18.93
N LYS A 629 23.92 36.49 -19.26
CA LYS A 629 24.07 37.76 -18.53
C LYS A 629 22.74 38.48 -18.38
N TYR A 630 22.01 38.64 -19.49
CA TYR A 630 20.73 39.34 -19.48
C TYR A 630 19.72 38.63 -18.59
N TYR A 631 19.62 37.31 -18.74
CA TYR A 631 18.72 36.48 -17.94
C TYR A 631 19.03 36.53 -16.43
N LEU A 632 20.31 36.57 -16.05
CA LEU A 632 20.74 36.58 -14.64
C LEU A 632 20.61 37.97 -13.99
N THR A 633 20.70 39.05 -14.77
CA THR A 633 20.58 40.43 -14.27
C THR A 633 19.16 41.00 -14.36
N ASP A 634 18.25 40.35 -15.08
CA ASP A 634 16.89 40.84 -15.26
C ASP A 634 16.09 40.79 -13.95
N THR A 635 15.52 41.93 -13.56
CA THR A 635 14.76 42.13 -12.31
C THR A 635 13.27 42.13 -12.60
N HIS A 636 12.75 40.96 -13.01
CA HIS A 636 11.31 40.75 -13.19
C HIS A 636 10.85 39.46 -12.54
#